data_AF-A0A934HVI7-F1
#
_entry.id   AF-A0A934HVI7-F1
#
_cell.length_a   1.000
_cell.length_b   1.000
_cell.length_c   1.000
_cell.angle_alpha   90.00
_cell.angle_beta   90.00
_cell.angle_gamma   90.00
#
_symmetry.space_group_name_H-M   'P 1'
#
loop_
_entity.id
_entity.type
_entity.pdbx_description
1 polymer ?
#
loop_
_entity_poly.entity_id
_entity_poly.type
_entity_poly.pdbx_seq_one_letter_code
_entity_poly.pdbx_strand_id
1 'polypeptide(L)'
;MDVIQQTNRTILFEEINPERLDLISVVGDTKDLNSLNDDKIKEINELLLVNSFDEFLEKFAPVVYSFYNANNQKVMYTLKKPENIPDGLITEIPINQSNDFLKMLFTLIDTKRAQGIANVDFKFENLLDMISPKKVMDDIKQSRKEIQYTYSKYEALDDEDPSKLDLGDKLNDMFEEASGNYNNIMAMLPLAIEDIKTRLLLGADSEKNADVPLQIGVLSMGENGELKVLEAPKPEETSLVAIDDNANLGLIEAFEDDYDDVNETKSDYVKSLVVRTFCPLASTMESSIDLAVEVENYNTYLEFYKSAKDDFIKTVKPLIEKILGVKMFFDQYQTKNKGMKPSLLVTNTKLNRLVSSNNLPRLKTYLSSVNDKNDFSNTIWFGIVPSIELEAQAKNKVKRERFKSNKKVEKTDSNTMEDLSMLLDVVQKYRIQIFFSFEPREDTTFNHVATAGIDKFIDKCAPLLRNTYSEFAIPCIPNFTVIPKEKSGVILDKRMIFSENGSAELSKEKEDILKLWIEGVYIGSSYIAAGITAAYQCPDYLKEYYGDVFGEYPGVRFDIESSDNALRVTTTLAKEISGFTNEIKNSINRKNFGFVFSSENAQLQGKEIKQITVYKARSLQATENDFESIYKTLVTTYIERMLRFYTNDFKEDNIVKFFSNNPNSVKSKWMAHKEHINAIIQDGDDINFIINDKNGTCNIDLVFNGNVKNLEVEITRSDAS
;
A
#
# COMPACT_ATOMS: atom_id res chain seq x y z
N MET A 1 26.97 -16.94 5.84
CA MET A 1 26.60 -16.30 7.11
C MET A 1 26.32 -17.42 8.09
N ASP A 2 27.27 -17.73 8.97
CA ASP A 2 27.20 -18.97 9.75
C ASP A 2 26.58 -18.79 11.15
N VAL A 3 26.57 -17.55 11.68
CA VAL A 3 26.09 -17.24 13.04
C VAL A 3 24.78 -16.46 13.01
N ILE A 4 24.78 -15.26 12.46
CA ILE A 4 23.58 -14.43 12.28
C ILE A 4 23.16 -14.57 10.82
N GLN A 5 22.06 -15.28 10.57
CA GLN A 5 21.55 -15.52 9.22
C GLN A 5 20.69 -14.37 8.68
N GLN A 6 20.08 -13.59 9.59
CA GLN A 6 19.18 -12.49 9.24
C GLN A 6 19.44 -11.24 10.11
N THR A 7 19.66 -10.09 9.47
CA THR A 7 19.82 -8.77 10.13
C THR A 7 18.71 -7.78 9.78
N ASN A 8 17.62 -8.24 9.16
CA ASN A 8 16.58 -7.37 8.61
C ASN A 8 15.15 -7.77 8.91
N ARG A 9 14.94 -8.66 9.90
CA ARG A 9 13.61 -8.96 10.40
C ARG A 9 13.04 -7.75 11.12
N THR A 10 11.84 -7.34 10.70
CA THR A 10 11.17 -6.12 11.15
C THR A 10 9.85 -6.46 11.83
N ILE A 11 9.47 -5.73 12.88
CA ILE A 11 8.15 -5.83 13.52
C ILE A 11 7.30 -4.59 13.18
N LEU A 12 6.04 -4.78 12.80
CA LEU A 12 5.07 -3.71 12.53
C LEU A 12 4.09 -3.59 13.70
N PHE A 13 4.07 -2.43 14.34
CA PHE A 13 3.18 -2.11 15.46
C PHE A 13 1.90 -1.43 14.97
N GLU A 14 1.00 -2.21 14.36
CA GLU A 14 -0.23 -1.72 13.74
C GLU A 14 -1.36 -2.77 13.83
N GLU A 15 -2.62 -2.34 13.97
CA GLU A 15 -3.81 -3.18 13.78
C GLU A 15 -4.24 -3.14 12.30
N ILE A 16 -4.30 -4.31 11.66
CA ILE A 16 -4.66 -4.48 10.24
C ILE A 16 -6.08 -5.03 10.12
N ASN A 17 -6.36 -6.14 10.82
CA ASN A 17 -7.68 -6.75 10.84
C ASN A 17 -8.01 -7.19 12.29
N PRO A 18 -8.95 -6.51 12.96
CA PRO A 18 -9.29 -6.80 14.36
C PRO A 18 -9.95 -8.18 14.56
N GLU A 19 -10.43 -8.83 13.50
CA GLU A 19 -11.02 -10.18 13.57
C GLU A 19 -9.96 -11.30 13.44
N ARG A 20 -8.71 -10.95 13.11
CA ARG A 20 -7.59 -11.90 13.06
C ARG A 20 -6.83 -11.90 14.37
N LEU A 21 -6.15 -13.02 14.65
CA LEU A 21 -5.32 -13.15 15.84
C LEU A 21 -4.25 -12.05 15.89
N ASP A 22 -3.92 -11.65 17.10
CA ASP A 22 -2.90 -10.64 17.39
C ASP A 22 -1.78 -11.22 18.26
N LEU A 23 -0.63 -10.53 18.30
CA LEU A 23 0.54 -11.01 19.03
C LEU A 23 0.23 -11.27 20.50
N ILE A 24 -0.55 -10.40 21.13
CA ILE A 24 -0.89 -10.48 22.55
C ILE A 24 -1.76 -11.69 22.88
N SER A 25 -2.65 -12.06 21.97
CA SER A 25 -3.55 -13.20 22.08
C SER A 25 -2.80 -14.52 21.89
N VAL A 26 -1.91 -14.59 20.89
CA VAL A 26 -1.12 -15.80 20.61
C VAL A 26 -0.07 -16.07 21.70
N VAL A 27 0.55 -15.01 22.22
CA VAL A 27 1.48 -15.11 23.37
C VAL A 27 0.76 -15.59 24.63
N GLY A 28 -0.48 -15.13 24.87
CA GLY A 28 -1.28 -15.55 26.01
C GLY A 28 -0.81 -14.96 27.34
N ASP A 29 -1.14 -15.61 28.46
CA ASP A 29 -0.72 -15.18 29.79
C ASP A 29 0.76 -15.49 30.03
N THR A 30 1.52 -14.49 30.49
CA THR A 30 2.96 -14.59 30.72
C THR A 30 3.34 -14.39 32.18
N LYS A 31 2.37 -14.48 33.11
CA LYS A 31 2.67 -14.51 34.55
C LYS A 31 3.71 -15.60 34.83
N ASP A 32 4.81 -15.19 35.46
CA ASP A 32 5.96 -16.02 35.82
C ASP A 32 6.78 -16.60 34.64
N LEU A 33 6.56 -16.14 33.40
CA LEU A 33 7.32 -16.56 32.21
C LEU A 33 8.34 -15.52 31.76
N ASN A 34 9.62 -15.90 31.81
CA ASN A 34 10.72 -15.08 31.28
C ASN A 34 10.94 -15.28 29.76
N SER A 35 10.50 -16.41 29.19
CA SER A 35 10.59 -16.68 27.75
C SER A 35 9.53 -17.70 27.30
N LEU A 36 9.23 -17.71 26.01
CA LEU A 36 8.36 -18.64 25.30
C LEU A 36 9.17 -19.83 24.79
N ASN A 37 8.50 -20.99 24.68
CA ASN A 37 9.06 -22.17 24.06
C ASN A 37 9.07 -22.07 22.52
N ASP A 38 9.84 -22.94 21.88
CA ASP A 38 10.06 -22.86 20.43
C ASP A 38 8.78 -23.15 19.62
N ASP A 39 7.88 -23.99 20.13
CA ASP A 39 6.59 -24.27 19.48
C ASP A 39 5.70 -23.01 19.44
N LYS A 40 5.68 -22.22 20.51
CA LYS A 40 4.97 -20.93 20.52
C LYS A 40 5.60 -19.91 19.58
N ILE A 41 6.93 -19.90 19.46
CA ILE A 41 7.61 -19.02 18.49
C ILE A 41 7.27 -19.43 17.04
N LYS A 42 7.18 -20.73 16.75
CA LYS A 42 6.73 -21.24 15.45
C LYS A 42 5.29 -20.83 15.16
N GLU A 43 4.37 -21.03 16.11
CA GLU A 43 2.96 -20.61 15.98
C GLU A 43 2.84 -19.11 15.71
N ILE A 44 3.60 -18.27 16.44
CA ILE A 44 3.64 -16.82 16.20
C ILE A 44 4.13 -16.52 14.77
N ASN A 45 5.19 -17.18 14.31
CA ASN A 45 5.69 -16.97 12.95
C ASN A 45 4.68 -17.44 11.88
N GLU A 46 4.05 -18.59 12.08
CA GLU A 46 3.05 -19.12 11.16
C GLU A 46 1.87 -18.15 10.98
N LEU A 47 1.39 -17.56 12.08
CA LEU A 47 0.24 -16.66 12.06
C LEU A 47 0.58 -15.21 11.70
N LEU A 48 1.72 -14.67 12.15
CA LEU A 48 1.98 -13.23 12.17
C LEU A 48 3.20 -12.76 11.37
N LEU A 49 4.11 -13.67 11.01
CA LEU A 49 5.27 -13.32 10.19
C LEU A 49 4.92 -13.46 8.71
N VAL A 50 5.31 -12.49 7.90
CA VAL A 50 5.12 -12.51 6.44
C VAL A 50 6.44 -12.18 5.73
N ASN A 51 6.67 -12.80 4.58
CA ASN A 51 7.88 -12.65 3.76
C ASN A 51 7.57 -12.01 2.40
N SER A 52 6.31 -11.66 2.15
CA SER A 52 5.85 -10.97 0.95
C SER A 52 4.57 -10.20 1.23
N PHE A 53 4.23 -9.29 0.32
CA PHE A 53 2.96 -8.58 0.35
C PHE A 53 1.76 -9.52 0.13
N ASP A 54 1.91 -10.57 -0.67
CA ASP A 54 0.83 -11.52 -0.96
C ASP A 54 0.52 -12.37 0.27
N GLU A 55 1.56 -12.91 0.92
CA GLU A 55 1.42 -13.64 2.20
C GLU A 55 0.77 -12.75 3.28
N PHE A 56 1.02 -11.43 3.25
CA PHE A 56 0.35 -10.48 4.13
C PHE A 56 -1.15 -10.37 3.86
N LEU A 57 -1.56 -10.23 2.60
CA LEU A 57 -2.98 -10.17 2.24
C LEU A 57 -3.70 -11.48 2.60
N GLU A 58 -3.05 -12.63 2.42
CA GLU A 58 -3.59 -13.93 2.77
C GLU A 58 -3.78 -14.09 4.29
N LYS A 59 -2.74 -13.84 5.10
CA LYS A 59 -2.80 -14.06 6.55
C LYS A 59 -3.72 -13.09 7.28
N PHE A 60 -3.65 -11.79 6.93
CA PHE A 60 -4.42 -10.76 7.62
C PHE A 60 -5.80 -10.50 6.99
N ALA A 61 -6.01 -10.91 5.74
CA ALA A 61 -7.29 -10.82 5.02
C ALA A 61 -8.06 -9.51 5.33
N PRO A 62 -7.46 -8.34 5.04
CA PRO A 62 -8.07 -7.05 5.39
C PRO A 62 -9.45 -6.92 4.71
N VAL A 63 -10.44 -6.43 5.46
CA VAL A 63 -11.85 -6.45 5.04
C VAL A 63 -12.58 -5.20 5.54
N VAL A 64 -13.55 -4.74 4.75
CA VAL A 64 -14.53 -3.73 5.15
C VAL A 64 -15.90 -4.37 5.19
N TYR A 65 -16.66 -4.12 6.25
CA TYR A 65 -18.02 -4.59 6.38
C TYR A 65 -18.98 -3.51 5.90
N SER A 66 -20.00 -3.89 5.13
CA SER A 66 -21.08 -3.01 4.74
C SER A 66 -22.44 -3.57 5.16
N PHE A 67 -23.37 -2.68 5.48
CA PHE A 67 -24.75 -3.03 5.82
C PHE A 67 -25.67 -1.83 5.56
N TYR A 68 -26.95 -2.09 5.30
CA TYR A 68 -27.92 -1.03 5.02
C TYR A 68 -28.63 -0.56 6.30
N ASN A 69 -28.64 0.75 6.55
CA ASN A 69 -29.37 1.35 7.64
C ASN A 69 -30.68 1.97 7.12
N ALA A 70 -31.80 1.29 7.42
CA ALA A 70 -33.13 1.71 6.98
C ALA A 70 -33.59 3.06 7.56
N ASN A 71 -33.07 3.46 8.74
CA ASN A 71 -33.51 4.69 9.41
C ASN A 71 -33.03 5.95 8.71
N ASN A 72 -31.82 5.93 8.16
CA ASN A 72 -31.23 7.05 7.43
C ASN A 72 -31.13 6.79 5.92
N GLN A 73 -31.60 5.63 5.45
CA GLN A 73 -31.56 5.18 4.05
C GLN A 73 -30.14 5.21 3.45
N LYS A 74 -29.14 4.76 4.23
CA LYS A 74 -27.74 4.76 3.80
C LYS A 74 -27.06 3.42 4.00
N VAL A 75 -26.13 3.12 3.10
CA VAL A 75 -25.14 2.06 3.30
C VAL A 75 -24.11 2.57 4.29
N MET A 76 -23.90 1.79 5.35
CA MET A 76 -22.91 2.04 6.37
C MET A 76 -21.71 1.14 6.11
N TYR A 77 -20.50 1.66 6.37
CA TYR A 77 -19.25 0.91 6.24
C TYR A 77 -18.50 0.95 7.56
N THR A 78 -17.92 -0.19 7.97
CA THR A 78 -17.10 -0.30 9.18
C THR A 78 -15.88 -1.19 8.94
N LEU A 79 -14.78 -0.90 9.66
CA LEU A 79 -13.57 -1.76 9.67
C LEU A 79 -13.66 -2.90 10.70
N LYS A 80 -14.62 -2.82 11.61
CA LYS A 80 -14.91 -3.84 12.63
C LYS A 80 -16.23 -4.50 12.30
N LYS A 81 -16.30 -5.81 12.49
CA LYS A 81 -17.54 -6.53 12.25
C LYS A 81 -18.59 -6.05 13.28
N PRO A 82 -19.77 -5.61 12.84
CA PRO A 82 -20.79 -5.15 13.77
C PRO A 82 -21.43 -6.34 14.51
N GLU A 83 -21.25 -6.41 15.83
CA GLU A 83 -21.71 -7.55 16.66
C GLU A 83 -23.25 -7.68 16.77
N ASN A 84 -23.98 -6.57 16.57
CA ASN A 84 -25.44 -6.52 16.78
C ASN A 84 -26.25 -6.75 15.51
N ILE A 85 -25.62 -7.11 14.39
CA ILE A 85 -26.26 -7.30 13.09
C ILE A 85 -26.12 -8.79 12.68
N PRO A 86 -27.21 -9.45 12.27
CA PRO A 86 -27.14 -10.82 11.74
C PRO A 86 -26.19 -10.93 10.55
N ASP A 87 -25.42 -12.02 10.46
CA ASP A 87 -24.41 -12.23 9.40
C ASP A 87 -25.00 -12.11 7.99
N GLY A 88 -26.22 -12.61 7.75
CA GLY A 88 -26.88 -12.52 6.44
C GLY A 88 -27.24 -11.10 5.99
N LEU A 89 -27.09 -10.09 6.86
CA LEU A 89 -27.32 -8.68 6.54
C LEU A 89 -26.01 -7.87 6.46
N ILE A 90 -24.87 -8.53 6.64
CA ILE A 90 -23.54 -7.93 6.53
C ILE A 90 -22.89 -8.43 5.26
N THR A 91 -22.42 -7.51 4.42
CA THR A 91 -21.59 -7.85 3.27
C THR A 91 -20.12 -7.59 3.60
N GLU A 92 -19.29 -8.61 3.42
CA GLU A 92 -17.84 -8.49 3.55
C GLU A 92 -17.25 -8.02 2.22
N ILE A 93 -16.41 -6.99 2.27
CA ILE A 93 -15.70 -6.44 1.11
C ILE A 93 -14.20 -6.67 1.35
N PRO A 94 -13.62 -7.75 0.81
CA PRO A 94 -12.20 -8.02 0.90
C PRO A 94 -11.38 -6.92 0.23
N ILE A 95 -10.32 -6.46 0.91
CA ILE A 95 -9.36 -5.48 0.39
C ILE A 95 -8.11 -6.22 -0.06
N ASN A 96 -8.26 -7.02 -1.12
CA ASN A 96 -7.19 -7.83 -1.72
C ASN A 96 -6.81 -7.29 -3.12
N GLN A 97 -5.94 -8.01 -3.83
CA GLN A 97 -5.53 -7.62 -5.18
C GLN A 97 -6.68 -7.54 -6.18
N SER A 98 -7.85 -8.13 -5.91
CA SER A 98 -9.03 -8.07 -6.78
C SER A 98 -9.82 -6.76 -6.62
N ASN A 99 -9.65 -6.04 -5.51
CA ASN A 99 -10.38 -4.81 -5.21
C ASN A 99 -9.98 -3.65 -6.15
N ASP A 100 -10.95 -3.05 -6.83
CA ASP A 100 -10.71 -2.00 -7.85
C ASP A 100 -10.03 -0.75 -7.32
N PHE A 101 -10.40 -0.31 -6.11
CA PHE A 101 -9.81 0.87 -5.51
C PHE A 101 -8.33 0.63 -5.19
N LEU A 102 -7.99 -0.55 -4.65
CA LEU A 102 -6.61 -0.93 -4.39
C LEU A 102 -5.81 -1.15 -5.68
N LYS A 103 -6.38 -1.82 -6.69
CA LYS A 103 -5.78 -1.99 -8.04
C LYS A 103 -5.45 -0.66 -8.70
N MET A 104 -6.39 0.29 -8.67
CA MET A 104 -6.19 1.64 -9.19
C MET A 104 -5.00 2.31 -8.50
N LEU A 105 -4.87 2.21 -7.18
CA LEU A 105 -3.75 2.80 -6.44
C LEU A 105 -2.41 2.15 -6.79
N PHE A 106 -2.37 0.83 -6.96
CA PHE A 106 -1.17 0.13 -7.44
C PHE A 106 -0.79 0.59 -8.85
N THR A 107 -1.77 0.63 -9.75
CA THR A 107 -1.58 1.07 -11.14
C THR A 107 -1.06 2.50 -11.20
N LEU A 108 -1.55 3.38 -10.33
CA LEU A 108 -1.07 4.75 -10.20
C LEU A 108 0.39 4.78 -9.75
N ILE A 109 0.75 4.06 -8.68
CA ILE A 109 2.13 4.00 -8.17
C ILE A 109 3.07 3.47 -9.26
N ASP A 110 2.70 2.39 -9.94
CA ASP A 110 3.53 1.74 -10.95
C ASP A 110 3.66 2.60 -12.21
N THR A 111 2.58 3.24 -12.65
CA THR A 111 2.62 4.19 -13.78
C THR A 111 3.51 5.38 -13.45
N LYS A 112 3.41 5.92 -12.23
CA LYS A 112 4.24 7.02 -11.78
C LYS A 112 5.71 6.60 -11.66
N ARG A 113 5.98 5.40 -11.15
CA ARG A 113 7.32 4.78 -11.11
C ARG A 113 7.93 4.65 -12.51
N ALA A 114 7.15 4.18 -13.48
CA ALA A 114 7.59 4.02 -14.87
C ALA A 114 7.88 5.35 -15.57
N GLN A 115 7.04 6.36 -15.36
CA GLN A 115 7.23 7.70 -15.95
C GLN A 115 8.33 8.50 -15.25
N GLY A 116 8.45 8.36 -13.92
CA GLY A 116 9.43 9.08 -13.11
C GLY A 116 9.24 10.61 -13.11
N ILE A 117 7.98 11.06 -13.20
CA ILE A 117 7.61 12.48 -13.24
C ILE A 117 7.02 12.96 -11.91
N ALA A 118 7.13 14.26 -11.64
CA ALA A 118 6.64 14.89 -10.42
C ALA A 118 5.10 14.94 -10.35
N ASN A 119 4.55 15.14 -9.15
CA ASN A 119 3.10 15.21 -8.92
C ASN A 119 2.43 16.31 -9.74
N VAL A 120 3.11 17.44 -9.96
CA VAL A 120 2.54 18.58 -10.71
C VAL A 120 2.27 18.20 -12.17
N ASP A 121 3.18 17.42 -12.78
CA ASP A 121 3.11 17.05 -14.19
C ASP A 121 2.32 15.76 -14.45
N PHE A 122 2.10 14.95 -13.41
CA PHE A 122 1.35 13.70 -13.52
C PHE A 122 -0.16 13.95 -13.72
N LYS A 123 -0.75 13.22 -14.67
CA LYS A 123 -2.17 13.28 -15.03
C LYS A 123 -2.97 12.25 -14.23
N PHE A 124 -3.34 12.62 -13.01
CA PHE A 124 -4.13 11.76 -12.10
C PHE A 124 -5.52 11.41 -12.66
N GLU A 125 -6.18 12.38 -13.29
CA GLU A 125 -7.58 12.27 -13.76
C GLU A 125 -7.82 10.99 -14.60
N ASN A 126 -6.91 10.68 -15.53
CA ASN A 126 -7.03 9.51 -16.41
C ASN A 126 -7.07 8.16 -15.67
N LEU A 127 -6.41 8.05 -14.52
CA LEU A 127 -6.36 6.81 -13.73
C LEU A 127 -7.44 6.78 -12.65
N LEU A 128 -7.87 7.95 -12.17
CA LEU A 128 -8.94 8.03 -11.19
C LEU A 128 -10.30 7.63 -11.76
N ASP A 129 -10.47 7.72 -13.08
CA ASP A 129 -11.67 7.25 -13.77
C ASP A 129 -11.86 5.72 -13.68
N MET A 130 -10.86 4.96 -13.18
CA MET A 130 -10.95 3.51 -12.99
C MET A 130 -12.08 3.07 -12.05
N ILE A 131 -12.51 3.94 -11.14
CA ILE A 131 -13.62 3.67 -10.19
C ILE A 131 -14.95 4.33 -10.61
N SER A 132 -15.01 4.91 -11.81
CA SER A 132 -16.23 5.50 -12.38
C SER A 132 -17.20 4.42 -12.90
N PRO A 133 -18.53 4.66 -12.90
CA PRO A 133 -19.51 3.73 -13.47
C PRO A 133 -19.21 3.35 -14.93
N LYS A 134 -18.75 4.33 -15.70
CA LYS A 134 -18.37 4.14 -17.10
C LYS A 134 -17.28 3.08 -17.29
N LYS A 135 -16.26 3.06 -16.43
CA LYS A 135 -15.19 2.07 -16.53
C LYS A 135 -15.70 0.67 -16.21
N VAL A 136 -16.52 0.53 -15.17
CA VAL A 136 -17.19 -0.74 -14.83
C VAL A 136 -17.95 -1.29 -16.04
N MET A 137 -18.67 -0.44 -16.77
CA MET A 137 -19.34 -0.85 -18.00
C MET A 137 -18.41 -1.24 -19.13
N ASP A 138 -17.30 -0.53 -19.32
CA ASP A 138 -16.35 -0.86 -20.38
C ASP A 138 -15.69 -2.23 -20.14
N ASP A 139 -15.40 -2.56 -18.87
CA ASP A 139 -14.89 -3.87 -18.48
C ASP A 139 -15.94 -4.96 -18.70
N ILE A 140 -17.22 -4.67 -18.41
CA ILE A 140 -18.32 -5.62 -18.64
C ILE A 140 -18.61 -5.80 -20.13
N LYS A 141 -18.51 -4.76 -20.96
CA LYS A 141 -18.58 -4.90 -22.42
C LYS A 141 -17.47 -5.79 -22.96
N GLN A 142 -16.29 -5.77 -22.35
CA GLN A 142 -15.20 -6.66 -22.72
C GLN A 142 -15.48 -8.11 -22.29
N SER A 143 -15.86 -8.32 -21.03
CA SER A 143 -16.30 -9.63 -20.51
C SER A 143 -17.41 -10.22 -21.39
N ARG A 144 -18.43 -9.42 -21.74
CA ARG A 144 -19.48 -9.79 -22.68
C ARG A 144 -18.95 -10.32 -24.00
N LYS A 145 -18.02 -9.59 -24.65
CA LYS A 145 -17.46 -10.02 -25.94
C LYS A 145 -16.74 -11.36 -25.81
N GLU A 146 -16.06 -11.57 -24.68
CA GLU A 146 -15.36 -12.83 -24.40
C GLU A 146 -16.34 -13.97 -24.15
N ILE A 147 -17.44 -13.73 -23.42
CA ILE A 147 -18.49 -14.73 -23.17
C ILE A 147 -19.16 -15.10 -24.49
N GLN A 148 -19.60 -14.10 -25.28
CA GLN A 148 -20.22 -14.33 -26.60
C GLN A 148 -19.28 -15.09 -27.56
N TYR A 149 -18.00 -14.74 -27.58
CA TYR A 149 -17.00 -15.43 -28.40
C TYR A 149 -16.76 -16.88 -27.94
N THR A 150 -16.68 -17.11 -26.62
CA THR A 150 -16.44 -18.44 -26.06
C THR A 150 -17.68 -19.32 -26.24
N TYR A 151 -18.88 -18.76 -26.03
CA TYR A 151 -20.15 -19.45 -26.23
C TYR A 151 -20.41 -19.83 -27.69
N SER A 152 -20.18 -18.91 -28.64
CA SER A 152 -20.32 -19.23 -30.07
C SER A 152 -19.38 -20.35 -30.53
N LYS A 153 -18.18 -20.47 -29.94
CA LYS A 153 -17.30 -21.64 -30.15
C LYS A 153 -17.81 -22.90 -29.48
N TYR A 154 -18.37 -22.77 -28.28
CA TYR A 154 -18.95 -23.89 -27.54
C TYR A 154 -20.14 -24.51 -28.29
N GLU A 155 -21.06 -23.70 -28.80
CA GLU A 155 -22.21 -24.17 -29.59
C GLU A 155 -21.80 -24.78 -30.94
N ALA A 156 -20.71 -24.30 -31.55
CA ALA A 156 -20.24 -24.81 -32.83
C ALA A 156 -19.60 -26.21 -32.77
N LEU A 157 -19.38 -26.76 -31.56
CA LEU A 157 -18.80 -28.08 -31.34
C LEU A 157 -19.88 -29.13 -31.03
N ASP A 158 -19.62 -30.37 -31.44
CA ASP A 158 -20.47 -31.53 -31.10
C ASP A 158 -20.37 -31.90 -29.61
N ASP A 159 -21.46 -32.44 -29.05
CA ASP A 159 -21.57 -32.79 -27.61
C ASP A 159 -20.57 -33.87 -27.15
N GLU A 160 -20.03 -34.67 -28.07
CA GLU A 160 -19.04 -35.71 -27.76
C GLU A 160 -17.58 -35.21 -27.88
N ASP A 161 -17.33 -33.95 -28.26
CA ASP A 161 -15.98 -33.36 -28.38
C ASP A 161 -15.43 -32.94 -27.00
N PRO A 162 -14.29 -33.50 -26.55
CA PRO A 162 -13.63 -33.07 -25.31
C PRO A 162 -13.31 -31.57 -25.26
N SER A 163 -13.07 -30.93 -26.40
CA SER A 163 -12.78 -29.50 -26.49
C SER A 163 -14.01 -28.64 -26.16
N LYS A 164 -15.22 -29.19 -26.32
CA LYS A 164 -16.47 -28.53 -25.88
C LYS A 164 -16.56 -28.49 -24.37
N LEU A 165 -16.13 -29.56 -23.69
CA LEU A 165 -16.04 -29.61 -22.22
C LEU A 165 -15.03 -28.58 -21.70
N ASP A 166 -13.85 -28.48 -22.30
CA ASP A 166 -12.84 -27.47 -21.93
C ASP A 166 -13.36 -26.03 -22.09
N LEU A 167 -14.14 -25.76 -23.15
CA LEU A 167 -14.80 -24.46 -23.33
C LEU A 167 -15.97 -24.26 -22.36
N GLY A 168 -16.65 -25.33 -21.96
CA GLY A 168 -17.69 -25.33 -20.94
C GLY A 168 -17.14 -24.96 -19.56
N ASP A 169 -16.03 -25.58 -19.14
CA ASP A 169 -15.32 -25.21 -17.90
C ASP A 169 -14.93 -23.74 -17.91
N LYS A 170 -14.40 -23.25 -19.03
CA LYS A 170 -14.05 -21.85 -19.19
C LYS A 170 -15.28 -20.92 -19.15
N LEU A 171 -16.41 -21.33 -19.73
CA LEU A 171 -17.66 -20.55 -19.65
C LEU A 171 -18.19 -20.52 -18.22
N ASN A 172 -18.13 -21.63 -17.49
CA ASN A 172 -18.53 -21.70 -16.09
C ASN A 172 -17.70 -20.73 -15.24
N ASP A 173 -16.37 -20.71 -15.39
CA ASP A 173 -15.50 -19.74 -14.71
C ASP A 173 -15.91 -18.29 -15.01
N MET A 174 -16.26 -17.99 -16.27
CA MET A 174 -16.67 -16.65 -16.70
C MET A 174 -18.06 -16.26 -16.18
N PHE A 175 -19.01 -17.20 -16.12
CA PHE A 175 -20.33 -16.99 -15.52
C PHE A 175 -20.22 -16.83 -14.02
N GLU A 176 -19.38 -17.60 -13.33
CA GLU A 176 -19.12 -17.46 -11.89
C GLU A 176 -18.51 -16.09 -11.55
N GLU A 177 -17.59 -15.59 -12.39
CA GLU A 177 -17.06 -14.22 -12.25
C GLU A 177 -18.15 -13.14 -12.46
N ALA A 178 -19.06 -13.34 -13.43
CA ALA A 178 -20.16 -12.42 -13.68
C ALA A 178 -21.20 -12.44 -12.55
N SER A 179 -21.55 -13.64 -12.06
CA SER A 179 -22.63 -13.88 -11.10
C SER A 179 -22.27 -13.51 -9.67
N GLY A 180 -20.98 -13.48 -9.32
CA GLY A 180 -20.50 -13.02 -8.02
C GLY A 180 -20.95 -11.61 -7.62
N ASN A 181 -21.41 -10.80 -8.58
CA ASN A 181 -21.93 -9.45 -8.36
C ASN A 181 -23.47 -9.34 -8.36
N TYR A 182 -24.20 -10.40 -8.75
CA TYR A 182 -25.66 -10.36 -8.94
C TYR A 182 -26.41 -10.07 -7.64
N ASN A 183 -25.93 -10.65 -6.55
CA ASN A 183 -26.56 -10.56 -5.23
C ASN A 183 -26.23 -9.22 -4.53
N ASN A 184 -25.34 -8.40 -5.09
CA ASN A 184 -24.89 -7.16 -4.50
C ASN A 184 -25.45 -5.95 -5.25
N ILE A 185 -26.51 -5.35 -4.71
CA ILE A 185 -27.15 -4.14 -5.26
C ILE A 185 -26.12 -3.02 -5.52
N MET A 186 -25.05 -2.92 -4.72
CA MET A 186 -24.01 -1.90 -4.92
C MET A 186 -23.14 -2.15 -6.15
N ALA A 187 -22.93 -3.42 -6.50
CA ALA A 187 -22.23 -3.81 -7.73
C ALA A 187 -23.13 -3.63 -8.97
N MET A 188 -24.45 -3.76 -8.78
CA MET A 188 -25.46 -3.56 -9.82
C MET A 188 -25.80 -2.08 -10.11
N LEU A 189 -25.56 -1.17 -9.16
CA LEU A 189 -25.85 0.26 -9.36
C LEU A 189 -25.14 0.90 -10.56
N PRO A 190 -23.82 0.71 -10.77
CA PRO A 190 -23.15 1.16 -11.99
C PRO A 190 -23.82 0.67 -13.27
N LEU A 191 -24.25 -0.59 -13.28
CA LEU A 191 -24.93 -1.22 -14.41
C LEU A 191 -26.28 -0.56 -14.69
N ALA A 192 -27.09 -0.37 -13.64
CA ALA A 192 -28.38 0.29 -13.74
C ALA A 192 -28.24 1.73 -14.26
N ILE A 193 -27.27 2.49 -13.76
CA ILE A 193 -27.02 3.88 -14.19
C ILE A 193 -26.73 3.92 -15.69
N GLU A 194 -25.86 3.04 -16.19
CA GLU A 194 -25.45 3.05 -17.59
C GLU A 194 -26.47 2.39 -18.54
N ASP A 195 -27.25 1.39 -18.10
CA ASP A 195 -28.40 0.86 -18.83
C ASP A 195 -29.45 1.96 -19.06
N ILE A 196 -29.85 2.66 -18.00
CA ILE A 196 -30.82 3.77 -18.07
C ILE A 196 -30.30 4.85 -19.01
N LYS A 197 -29.03 5.26 -18.84
CA LYS A 197 -28.39 6.26 -19.70
C LYS A 197 -28.38 5.84 -21.16
N THR A 198 -28.02 4.60 -21.46
CA THR A 198 -27.99 4.08 -22.84
C THR A 198 -29.39 4.09 -23.45
N ARG A 199 -30.42 3.65 -22.72
CA ARG A 199 -31.81 3.68 -23.18
C ARG A 199 -32.31 5.10 -23.42
N LEU A 200 -32.04 6.02 -22.51
CA LEU A 200 -32.46 7.43 -22.62
C LEU A 200 -31.80 8.13 -23.82
N LEU A 201 -30.51 7.87 -24.06
CA LEU A 201 -29.76 8.50 -25.15
C LEU A 201 -30.08 7.88 -26.53
N LEU A 202 -30.26 6.56 -26.62
CA LEU A 202 -30.68 5.89 -27.86
C LEU A 202 -32.12 6.27 -28.25
N GLY A 203 -33.03 6.37 -27.28
CA GLY A 203 -34.40 6.83 -27.51
C GLY A 203 -34.49 8.28 -28.02
N ALA A 204 -33.52 9.13 -27.64
CA ALA A 204 -33.44 10.51 -28.10
C ALA A 204 -32.91 10.65 -29.55
N ASP A 205 -32.13 9.68 -30.06
CA ASP A 205 -31.65 9.68 -31.44
C ASP A 205 -32.74 9.20 -32.43
N SER A 206 -33.67 8.34 -31.99
CA SER A 206 -34.86 7.96 -32.78
C SER A 206 -35.83 9.12 -33.04
N GLU A 207 -35.88 10.14 -32.16
CA GLU A 207 -36.71 11.33 -32.40
C GLU A 207 -36.00 12.45 -33.20
N LYS A 208 -34.67 12.40 -33.35
CA LYS A 208 -33.91 13.41 -34.11
C LYS A 208 -33.84 13.13 -35.62
N ASN A 209 -34.11 11.91 -36.06
CA ASN A 209 -34.17 11.56 -37.48
C ASN A 209 -35.62 11.31 -37.92
N ALA A 210 -36.36 12.40 -38.16
CA ALA A 210 -37.33 12.36 -39.25
C ALA A 210 -36.52 12.21 -40.55
N ASP A 211 -36.35 10.97 -41.00
CA ASP A 211 -35.63 10.56 -42.20
C ASP A 211 -35.90 11.50 -43.38
N VAL A 212 -34.89 12.28 -43.79
CA VAL A 212 -34.64 12.44 -45.21
C VAL A 212 -33.64 11.34 -45.55
N PRO A 213 -34.07 10.24 -46.20
CA PRO A 213 -33.18 9.13 -46.46
C PRO A 213 -31.99 9.60 -47.31
N LEU A 214 -30.78 9.29 -46.86
CA LEU A 214 -29.56 9.59 -47.59
C LEU A 214 -29.50 8.70 -48.85
N GLN A 215 -30.06 9.18 -49.97
CA GLN A 215 -29.92 8.52 -51.28
C GLN A 215 -28.55 8.86 -51.88
N ILE A 216 -27.60 7.92 -51.78
CA ILE A 216 -26.31 8.02 -52.47
C ILE A 216 -26.50 7.53 -53.91
N GLY A 217 -26.42 8.44 -54.86
CA GLY A 217 -26.52 8.15 -56.30
C GLY A 217 -25.16 8.10 -56.98
N VAL A 218 -25.00 7.21 -57.98
CA VAL A 218 -23.86 7.19 -58.88
C VAL A 218 -24.18 8.05 -60.11
N LEU A 219 -23.28 8.97 -60.45
CA LEU A 219 -23.38 9.78 -61.66
C LEU A 219 -23.08 8.91 -62.89
N SER A 220 -24.07 8.71 -63.75
CA SER A 220 -23.94 8.00 -65.03
C SER A 220 -24.34 8.92 -66.18
N MET A 221 -23.74 8.73 -67.35
CA MET A 221 -24.01 9.55 -68.54
C MET A 221 -24.90 8.76 -69.50
N GLY A 222 -26.07 9.30 -69.84
CA GLY A 222 -26.99 8.68 -70.79
C GLY A 222 -26.47 8.73 -72.23
N GLU A 223 -27.05 7.94 -73.13
CA GLU A 223 -26.61 7.76 -74.53
C GLU A 223 -26.58 9.06 -75.38
N ASN A 224 -27.12 10.17 -74.86
CA ASN A 224 -27.14 11.48 -75.52
C ASN A 224 -26.23 12.53 -74.85
N GLY A 225 -25.44 12.15 -73.84
CA GLY A 225 -24.50 13.04 -73.15
C GLY A 225 -25.05 13.83 -71.95
N GLU A 226 -26.26 13.51 -71.47
CA GLU A 226 -26.81 14.09 -70.22
C GLU A 226 -26.43 13.27 -68.98
N LEU A 227 -26.07 13.96 -67.90
CA LEU A 227 -25.80 13.38 -66.58
C LEU A 227 -27.12 12.94 -65.91
N LYS A 228 -27.25 11.65 -65.64
CA LYS A 228 -28.33 11.06 -64.83
C LYS A 228 -27.75 10.50 -63.52
N VAL A 229 -28.36 10.89 -62.41
CA VAL A 229 -28.10 10.29 -61.10
C VAL A 229 -28.93 9.01 -61.02
N LEU A 230 -28.27 7.85 -61.01
CA LEU A 230 -28.91 6.56 -60.76
C LEU A 230 -28.68 6.18 -59.30
N GLU A 231 -29.72 5.67 -58.65
CA GLU A 231 -29.61 5.09 -57.31
C GLU A 231 -28.59 3.93 -57.40
N ALA A 232 -27.53 3.98 -56.57
CA ALA A 232 -26.54 2.91 -56.57
C ALA A 232 -27.28 1.60 -56.24
N PRO A 233 -27.05 0.48 -56.97
CA PRO A 233 -27.47 -0.80 -56.46
C PRO A 233 -26.81 -0.92 -55.08
N LYS A 234 -27.63 -1.15 -54.05
CA LYS A 234 -27.14 -1.38 -52.69
C LYS A 234 -25.96 -2.35 -52.84
N PRO A 235 -24.72 -1.97 -52.51
CA PRO A 235 -23.75 -2.99 -52.18
C PRO A 235 -24.45 -3.83 -51.13
N GLU A 236 -24.30 -5.15 -51.16
CA GLU A 236 -24.40 -5.91 -49.93
C GLU A 236 -23.39 -5.24 -49.00
N GLU A 237 -23.87 -4.30 -48.21
CA GLU A 237 -23.15 -3.79 -47.08
C GLU A 237 -22.87 -5.06 -46.29
N THR A 238 -21.60 -5.45 -46.25
CA THR A 238 -20.97 -5.87 -45.01
C THR A 238 -21.15 -4.75 -43.97
N SER A 239 -22.39 -4.43 -43.65
CA SER A 239 -22.79 -3.98 -42.33
C SER A 239 -22.28 -5.07 -41.41
N LEU A 240 -21.62 -4.64 -40.34
CA LEU A 240 -21.16 -5.50 -39.27
C LEU A 240 -22.20 -6.60 -39.05
N VAL A 241 -21.77 -7.83 -39.37
CA VAL A 241 -22.49 -9.09 -39.23
C VAL A 241 -23.60 -8.94 -38.19
N ALA A 242 -24.86 -9.01 -38.64
CA ALA A 242 -25.94 -9.48 -37.80
C ALA A 242 -25.50 -10.87 -37.32
N ILE A 243 -24.86 -10.91 -36.15
CA ILE A 243 -24.51 -12.16 -35.48
C ILE A 243 -25.85 -12.80 -35.14
N ASP A 244 -26.07 -14.01 -35.66
CA ASP A 244 -27.28 -14.83 -35.52
C ASP A 244 -28.09 -14.53 -34.25
N ASP A 245 -29.32 -14.04 -34.45
CA ASP A 245 -30.30 -13.83 -33.38
C ASP A 245 -30.61 -15.14 -32.61
N ASN A 246 -30.32 -16.31 -33.18
CA ASN A 246 -30.50 -17.61 -32.50
C ASN A 246 -29.42 -17.93 -31.46
N ALA A 247 -28.17 -17.50 -31.63
CA ALA A 247 -27.09 -17.78 -30.66
C ALA A 247 -27.23 -16.94 -29.37
N ASN A 248 -27.92 -15.80 -29.44
CA ASN A 248 -28.20 -14.99 -28.25
C ASN A 248 -29.33 -15.56 -27.39
N LEU A 249 -30.26 -16.35 -27.95
CA LEU A 249 -31.39 -16.91 -27.19
C LEU A 249 -30.91 -17.89 -26.10
N GLY A 250 -30.01 -18.81 -26.44
CA GLY A 250 -29.45 -19.76 -25.47
C GLY A 250 -28.56 -19.08 -24.42
N LEU A 251 -27.87 -18.00 -24.79
CA LEU A 251 -27.09 -17.20 -23.84
C LEU A 251 -27.99 -16.40 -22.89
N ILE A 252 -29.11 -15.87 -23.38
CA ILE A 252 -30.12 -15.18 -22.55
C ILE A 252 -30.69 -16.14 -21.51
N GLU A 253 -31.13 -17.33 -21.95
CA GLU A 253 -31.67 -18.36 -21.05
C GLU A 253 -30.64 -18.76 -20.00
N ALA A 254 -29.37 -18.96 -20.39
CA ALA A 254 -28.29 -19.26 -19.46
C ALA A 254 -28.08 -18.18 -18.39
N PHE A 255 -28.16 -16.89 -18.74
CA PHE A 255 -28.06 -15.80 -17.75
C PHE A 255 -29.32 -15.66 -16.87
N GLU A 256 -30.51 -15.98 -17.39
CA GLU A 256 -31.74 -16.00 -16.59
C GLU A 256 -31.74 -17.12 -15.56
N ASP A 257 -31.29 -18.32 -15.97
CA ASP A 257 -31.14 -19.49 -15.11
C ASP A 257 -30.05 -19.26 -14.05
N ASP A 258 -28.88 -18.76 -14.45
CA ASP A 258 -27.79 -18.43 -13.52
C ASP A 258 -28.21 -17.37 -12.48
N TYR A 259 -28.94 -16.33 -12.88
CA TYR A 259 -29.50 -15.37 -11.91
C TYR A 259 -30.44 -16.05 -10.90
N ASP A 260 -31.30 -16.95 -11.38
CA ASP A 260 -32.30 -17.64 -10.57
C ASP A 260 -31.72 -18.68 -9.61
N ASP A 261 -30.58 -19.28 -9.96
CA ASP A 261 -29.87 -20.25 -9.15
C ASP A 261 -29.02 -19.56 -8.06
N VAL A 262 -28.46 -18.37 -8.34
CA VAL A 262 -27.55 -17.66 -7.44
C VAL A 262 -28.29 -16.73 -6.46
N ASN A 263 -29.51 -16.26 -6.77
CA ASN A 263 -30.26 -15.30 -5.94
C ASN A 263 -31.41 -15.95 -5.15
N GLU A 264 -31.35 -15.89 -3.81
CA GLU A 264 -32.47 -16.30 -2.95
C GLU A 264 -33.70 -15.38 -3.08
N THR A 265 -33.48 -14.08 -3.27
CA THR A 265 -34.54 -13.08 -3.50
C THR A 265 -34.54 -12.62 -4.95
N LYS A 266 -35.49 -13.15 -5.72
CA LYS A 266 -35.61 -12.89 -7.16
C LYS A 266 -36.26 -11.54 -7.44
N SER A 267 -35.69 -10.78 -8.37
CA SER A 267 -36.26 -9.53 -8.87
C SER A 267 -36.26 -9.54 -10.40
N ASP A 268 -37.45 -9.46 -10.99
CA ASP A 268 -37.62 -9.42 -12.46
C ASP A 268 -36.85 -8.23 -13.08
N TYR A 269 -36.76 -7.11 -12.37
CA TYR A 269 -36.00 -5.94 -12.81
C TYR A 269 -34.49 -6.24 -12.84
N VAL A 270 -33.94 -6.84 -11.78
CA VAL A 270 -32.51 -7.15 -11.70
C VAL A 270 -32.13 -8.24 -12.70
N LYS A 271 -32.95 -9.29 -12.85
CA LYS A 271 -32.80 -10.30 -13.89
C LYS A 271 -32.75 -9.65 -15.27
N SER A 272 -33.73 -8.80 -15.58
CA SER A 272 -33.77 -8.05 -16.85
C SER A 272 -32.54 -7.15 -17.04
N LEU A 273 -32.04 -6.51 -15.98
CA LEU A 273 -30.84 -5.67 -16.03
C LEU A 273 -29.60 -6.49 -16.35
N VAL A 274 -29.41 -7.65 -15.71
CA VAL A 274 -28.30 -8.58 -15.97
C VAL A 274 -28.34 -9.04 -17.42
N VAL A 275 -29.49 -9.54 -17.88
CA VAL A 275 -29.67 -9.99 -19.27
C VAL A 275 -29.38 -8.86 -20.25
N ARG A 276 -29.91 -7.64 -20.06
CA ARG A 276 -29.63 -6.51 -20.97
C ARG A 276 -28.17 -6.08 -20.97
N THR A 277 -27.49 -6.23 -19.83
CA THR A 277 -26.09 -5.86 -19.68
C THR A 277 -25.17 -6.80 -20.49
N PHE A 278 -25.38 -8.12 -20.34
CA PHE A 278 -24.56 -9.15 -20.98
C PHE A 278 -25.08 -9.59 -22.37
N CYS A 279 -26.35 -9.38 -22.67
CA CYS A 279 -27.01 -9.74 -23.93
C CYS A 279 -27.89 -8.58 -24.44
N PRO A 280 -27.31 -7.44 -24.89
CA PRO A 280 -28.10 -6.33 -25.40
C PRO A 280 -28.80 -6.75 -26.69
N LEU A 281 -30.13 -6.73 -26.69
CA LEU A 281 -30.93 -6.97 -27.90
C LEU A 281 -30.65 -5.87 -28.93
N ALA A 282 -30.29 -6.25 -30.17
CA ALA A 282 -30.01 -5.31 -31.25
C ALA A 282 -31.26 -4.57 -31.76
N SER A 283 -32.45 -5.07 -31.45
CA SER A 283 -33.71 -4.49 -31.90
C SER A 283 -34.86 -5.11 -31.13
N THR A 284 -35.83 -4.28 -30.74
CA THR A 284 -37.12 -4.64 -30.12
C THR A 284 -37.15 -4.91 -28.61
N MET A 285 -37.04 -3.85 -27.81
CA MET A 285 -37.87 -3.72 -26.59
C MET A 285 -38.32 -2.26 -26.42
N GLU A 286 -39.25 -1.84 -27.27
CA GLU A 286 -40.16 -0.72 -26.98
C GLU A 286 -41.16 -1.16 -25.90
N SER A 287 -40.72 -1.30 -24.65
CA SER A 287 -41.65 -1.06 -23.54
C SER A 287 -41.83 0.45 -23.47
N SER A 288 -43.06 0.97 -23.45
CA SER A 288 -43.34 2.41 -23.29
C SER A 288 -42.56 2.96 -22.09
N ILE A 289 -41.42 3.58 -22.34
CA ILE A 289 -40.52 4.07 -21.30
C ILE A 289 -41.10 5.38 -20.76
N ASP A 290 -41.41 5.43 -19.47
CA ASP A 290 -41.68 6.70 -18.82
C ASP A 290 -40.37 7.47 -18.66
N LEU A 291 -40.10 8.34 -19.63
CA LEU A 291 -38.90 9.18 -19.70
C LEU A 291 -38.68 9.98 -18.41
N ALA A 292 -39.74 10.45 -17.75
CA ALA A 292 -39.63 11.23 -16.52
C ALA A 292 -39.13 10.38 -15.36
N VAL A 293 -39.71 9.19 -15.20
CA VAL A 293 -39.32 8.24 -14.15
C VAL A 293 -37.90 7.73 -14.36
N GLU A 294 -37.48 7.46 -15.59
CA GLU A 294 -36.11 7.01 -15.88
C GLU A 294 -35.06 8.11 -15.65
N VAL A 295 -35.37 9.36 -16.01
CA VAL A 295 -34.49 10.51 -15.71
C VAL A 295 -34.36 10.70 -14.19
N GLU A 296 -35.44 10.55 -13.45
CA GLU A 296 -35.42 10.59 -11.98
C GLU A 296 -34.59 9.44 -11.40
N ASN A 297 -34.87 8.19 -11.80
CA ASN A 297 -34.14 7.00 -11.37
C ASN A 297 -32.64 7.11 -11.64
N TYR A 298 -32.24 7.56 -12.85
CA TYR A 298 -30.84 7.79 -13.20
C TYR A 298 -30.17 8.76 -12.22
N ASN A 299 -30.77 9.92 -11.99
CA ASN A 299 -30.20 10.94 -11.11
C ASN A 299 -30.14 10.46 -9.65
N THR A 300 -31.18 9.77 -9.17
CA THR A 300 -31.23 9.19 -7.82
C THR A 300 -30.17 8.10 -7.64
N TYR A 301 -30.02 7.18 -8.60
CA TYR A 301 -29.02 6.11 -8.52
C TYR A 301 -27.60 6.67 -8.59
N LEU A 302 -27.37 7.68 -9.42
CA LEU A 302 -26.07 8.34 -9.51
C LEU A 302 -25.70 9.08 -8.21
N GLU A 303 -26.66 9.77 -7.58
CA GLU A 303 -26.45 10.41 -6.27
C GLU A 303 -26.22 9.40 -5.15
N PHE A 304 -26.98 8.30 -5.15
CA PHE A 304 -26.81 7.23 -4.19
C PHE A 304 -25.45 6.53 -4.34
N TYR A 305 -25.05 6.20 -5.58
CA TYR A 305 -23.73 5.62 -5.88
C TYR A 305 -22.61 6.54 -5.38
N LYS A 306 -22.72 7.85 -5.65
CA LYS A 306 -21.76 8.83 -5.16
C LYS A 306 -21.67 8.81 -3.63
N SER A 307 -22.80 8.91 -2.91
CA SER A 307 -22.79 8.93 -1.45
C SER A 307 -22.22 7.65 -0.86
N ALA A 308 -22.61 6.49 -1.41
CA ALA A 308 -22.14 5.19 -0.95
C ALA A 308 -20.63 5.03 -1.18
N LYS A 309 -20.12 5.44 -2.34
CA LYS A 309 -18.67 5.40 -2.63
C LYS A 309 -17.87 6.40 -1.80
N ASP A 310 -18.39 7.61 -1.57
CA ASP A 310 -17.74 8.61 -0.70
C ASP A 310 -17.58 8.05 0.74
N ASP A 311 -18.65 7.45 1.27
CA ASP A 311 -18.63 6.86 2.62
C ASP A 311 -17.73 5.61 2.69
N PHE A 312 -17.72 4.77 1.65
CA PHE A 312 -16.79 3.64 1.53
C PHE A 312 -15.33 4.11 1.56
N ILE A 313 -14.98 5.09 0.71
CA ILE A 313 -13.59 5.58 0.59
C ILE A 313 -13.12 6.18 1.91
N LYS A 314 -13.95 6.97 2.58
CA LYS A 314 -13.60 7.55 3.89
C LYS A 314 -13.32 6.49 4.94
N THR A 315 -14.11 5.41 4.96
CA THR A 315 -13.93 4.32 5.92
C THR A 315 -12.72 3.44 5.59
N VAL A 316 -12.50 3.11 4.30
CA VAL A 316 -11.44 2.19 3.88
C VAL A 316 -10.07 2.86 3.80
N LYS A 317 -10.01 4.18 3.61
CA LYS A 317 -8.77 4.93 3.42
C LYS A 317 -7.70 4.63 4.47
N PRO A 318 -7.95 4.67 5.80
CA PRO A 318 -6.92 4.36 6.79
C PRO A 318 -6.35 2.94 6.61
N LEU A 319 -7.20 1.96 6.32
CA LEU A 319 -6.77 0.58 6.05
C LEU A 319 -5.93 0.50 4.77
N ILE A 320 -6.32 1.22 3.71
CA ILE A 320 -5.56 1.29 2.46
C ILE A 320 -4.18 1.92 2.67
N GLU A 321 -4.07 3.02 3.42
CA GLU A 321 -2.79 3.66 3.73
C GLU A 321 -1.84 2.66 4.43
N LYS A 322 -2.36 1.80 5.32
CA LYS A 322 -1.61 0.71 5.97
C LYS A 322 -1.17 -0.38 4.99
N ILE A 323 -2.09 -0.87 4.15
CA ILE A 323 -1.81 -1.90 3.14
C ILE A 323 -0.74 -1.40 2.15
N LEU A 324 -0.86 -0.16 1.68
CA LEU A 324 0.13 0.48 0.82
C LEU A 324 1.48 0.61 1.51
N GLY A 325 1.51 0.93 2.81
CA GLY A 325 2.73 0.93 3.62
C GLY A 325 3.43 -0.42 3.61
N VAL A 326 2.70 -1.51 3.88
CA VAL A 326 3.25 -2.88 3.87
C VAL A 326 3.74 -3.27 2.47
N LYS A 327 2.99 -2.94 1.41
CA LYS A 327 3.46 -3.15 0.03
C LYS A 327 4.76 -2.40 -0.22
N MET A 328 4.83 -1.12 0.16
CA MET A 328 6.03 -0.31 -0.06
C MET A 328 7.22 -0.80 0.75
N PHE A 329 7.02 -1.37 1.94
CA PHE A 329 8.09 -2.02 2.70
C PHE A 329 8.74 -3.16 1.88
N PHE A 330 7.93 -4.08 1.36
CA PHE A 330 8.43 -5.22 0.56
C PHE A 330 8.96 -4.80 -0.80
N ASP A 331 8.33 -3.81 -1.46
CA ASP A 331 8.76 -3.29 -2.74
C ASP A 331 10.18 -2.70 -2.69
N GLN A 332 10.72 -2.30 -1.53
CA GLN A 332 12.10 -1.79 -1.50
C GLN A 332 13.15 -2.86 -1.86
N TYR A 333 12.82 -4.15 -1.75
CA TYR A 333 13.71 -5.24 -2.10
C TYR A 333 13.54 -5.67 -3.58
N GLN A 334 14.32 -5.05 -4.47
CA GLN A 334 14.26 -5.26 -5.92
C GLN A 334 15.29 -6.29 -6.45
N THR A 335 15.52 -7.36 -5.69
CA THR A 335 16.51 -8.40 -6.04
C THR A 335 15.82 -9.69 -6.43
N LYS A 336 16.29 -10.33 -7.51
CA LYS A 336 15.76 -11.62 -7.98
C LYS A 336 16.22 -12.81 -7.14
N ASN A 337 17.38 -12.69 -6.51
CA ASN A 337 17.97 -13.74 -5.68
C ASN A 337 17.25 -13.82 -4.32
N LYS A 338 16.97 -15.04 -3.87
CA LYS A 338 16.40 -15.33 -2.55
C LYS A 338 17.48 -15.34 -1.47
N GLY A 339 18.23 -14.24 -1.36
CA GLY A 339 19.21 -14.06 -0.28
C GLY A 339 18.50 -13.76 1.04
N MET A 340 19.05 -12.83 1.81
CA MET A 340 18.43 -12.32 3.04
C MET A 340 17.25 -11.37 2.73
N LYS A 341 16.13 -11.92 2.23
CA LYS A 341 14.91 -11.14 1.94
C LYS A 341 14.32 -10.56 3.23
N PRO A 342 13.85 -9.29 3.25
CA PRO A 342 13.16 -8.73 4.39
C PRO A 342 11.93 -9.54 4.80
N SER A 343 11.71 -9.69 6.10
CA SER A 343 10.50 -10.31 6.68
C SER A 343 9.85 -9.34 7.67
N LEU A 344 8.52 -9.37 7.77
CA LEU A 344 7.73 -8.47 8.59
C LEU A 344 6.84 -9.26 9.56
N LEU A 345 7.01 -9.07 10.86
CA LEU A 345 6.11 -9.60 11.89
C LEU A 345 5.06 -8.53 12.20
N VAL A 346 3.80 -8.77 11.90
CA VAL A 346 2.73 -7.79 12.15
C VAL A 346 2.07 -8.10 13.49
N THR A 347 2.07 -7.15 14.44
CA THR A 347 1.47 -7.39 15.76
C THR A 347 -0.04 -7.54 15.70
N ASN A 348 -0.68 -6.90 14.71
CA ASN A 348 -2.12 -6.82 14.54
C ASN A 348 -2.85 -6.27 15.78
N THR A 349 -2.19 -5.38 16.52
CA THR A 349 -2.73 -4.76 17.74
C THR A 349 -2.48 -3.25 17.67
N LYS A 350 -3.47 -2.45 18.08
CA LYS A 350 -3.27 -1.01 18.27
C LYS A 350 -2.15 -0.74 19.28
N LEU A 351 -1.31 0.26 19.01
CA LEU A 351 -0.15 0.55 19.84
C LEU A 351 -0.54 0.80 21.31
N ASN A 352 -1.56 1.63 21.55
CA ASN A 352 -2.04 1.94 22.90
C ASN A 352 -2.49 0.70 23.70
N ARG A 353 -3.07 -0.30 23.03
CA ARG A 353 -3.44 -1.59 23.64
C ARG A 353 -2.22 -2.44 23.90
N LEU A 354 -1.26 -2.46 22.97
CA LEU A 354 -0.02 -3.23 23.09
C LEU A 354 0.83 -2.75 24.28
N VAL A 355 0.99 -1.44 24.43
CA VAL A 355 1.82 -0.83 25.50
C VAL A 355 1.09 -0.66 26.83
N SER A 356 -0.18 -1.04 26.89
CA SER A 356 -0.95 -1.01 28.14
C SER A 356 -0.30 -1.89 29.22
N SER A 357 -0.46 -1.50 30.49
CA SER A 357 0.17 -2.19 31.63
C SER A 357 -0.10 -3.70 31.70
N ASN A 358 -1.26 -4.15 31.22
CA ASN A 358 -1.64 -5.56 31.23
C ASN A 358 -1.00 -6.37 30.08
N ASN A 359 -0.68 -5.72 28.96
CA ASN A 359 -0.19 -6.39 27.75
C ASN A 359 1.32 -6.22 27.55
N LEU A 360 1.91 -5.16 28.10
CA LEU A 360 3.33 -4.88 28.00
C LEU A 360 4.23 -6.03 28.49
N PRO A 361 3.90 -6.77 29.58
CA PRO A 361 4.67 -7.95 29.98
C PRO A 361 4.70 -9.04 28.90
N ARG A 362 3.63 -9.22 28.13
CA ARG A 362 3.55 -10.23 27.06
C ARG A 362 4.47 -9.87 25.90
N LEU A 363 4.51 -8.59 25.51
CA LEU A 363 5.47 -8.08 24.53
C LEU A 363 6.92 -8.30 25.02
N LYS A 364 7.20 -8.00 26.29
CA LYS A 364 8.53 -8.24 26.88
C LYS A 364 8.93 -9.71 26.84
N THR A 365 8.05 -10.63 27.25
CA THR A 365 8.31 -12.07 27.20
C THR A 365 8.58 -12.52 25.77
N TYR A 366 7.80 -12.06 24.78
CA TYR A 366 8.06 -12.35 23.37
C TYR A 366 9.44 -11.85 22.92
N LEU A 367 9.74 -10.56 23.12
CA LEU A 367 11.01 -9.97 22.70
C LEU A 367 12.21 -10.61 23.38
N SER A 368 12.14 -10.92 24.68
CA SER A 368 13.17 -11.69 25.37
C SER A 368 13.38 -13.08 24.77
N SER A 369 12.32 -13.71 24.27
CA SER A 369 12.43 -15.03 23.64
C SER A 369 13.18 -15.02 22.32
N VAL A 370 13.08 -13.92 21.54
CA VAL A 370 13.66 -13.82 20.19
C VAL A 370 14.95 -13.00 20.13
N ASN A 371 15.20 -12.11 21.09
CA ASN A 371 16.35 -11.21 21.08
C ASN A 371 17.37 -11.48 22.20
N ASP A 372 16.99 -12.13 23.32
CA ASP A 372 17.94 -12.40 24.41
C ASP A 372 18.64 -13.76 24.29
N LYS A 373 18.29 -14.60 23.30
CA LYS A 373 18.94 -15.91 23.07
C LYS A 373 20.15 -15.77 22.13
N ASN A 374 21.11 -16.71 22.24
CA ASN A 374 22.24 -16.85 21.31
C ASN A 374 21.87 -17.59 20.00
N ASP A 375 20.58 -17.88 19.81
CA ASP A 375 20.00 -18.27 18.52
C ASP A 375 19.39 -17.02 17.86
N PHE A 376 19.99 -16.60 16.74
CA PHE A 376 19.61 -15.38 16.04
C PHE A 376 18.58 -15.61 14.93
N SER A 377 18.08 -16.84 14.77
CA SER A 377 17.13 -17.20 13.71
C SER A 377 15.86 -16.35 13.72
N ASN A 378 15.41 -15.94 14.91
CA ASN A 378 14.16 -15.22 15.09
C ASN A 378 14.32 -13.74 15.48
N THR A 379 15.56 -13.27 15.61
CA THR A 379 15.87 -11.97 16.20
C THR A 379 15.30 -10.80 15.41
N ILE A 380 14.66 -9.87 16.11
CA ILE A 380 14.11 -8.65 15.54
C ILE A 380 15.18 -7.55 15.57
N TRP A 381 15.32 -6.84 14.46
CA TRP A 381 16.31 -5.76 14.28
C TRP A 381 15.66 -4.39 14.15
N PHE A 382 14.54 -4.33 13.45
CA PHE A 382 13.83 -3.09 13.16
C PHE A 382 12.39 -3.15 13.63
N GLY A 383 11.79 -1.99 13.93
CA GLY A 383 10.38 -1.84 14.18
C GLY A 383 9.78 -0.67 13.40
N ILE A 384 8.50 -0.74 13.06
CA ILE A 384 7.75 0.30 12.36
C ILE A 384 6.60 0.75 13.25
N VAL A 385 6.55 2.05 13.56
CA VAL A 385 5.44 2.70 14.26
C VAL A 385 4.90 3.85 13.42
N PRO A 386 3.84 3.63 12.65
CA PRO A 386 3.27 4.65 11.80
C PRO A 386 2.29 5.55 12.57
N SER A 387 1.83 6.60 11.90
CA SER A 387 0.71 7.45 12.32
C SER A 387 0.82 8.08 13.71
N ILE A 388 2.01 8.54 14.10
CA ILE A 388 2.20 9.33 15.33
C ILE A 388 1.56 10.71 15.18
N GLU A 389 0.79 11.16 16.18
CA GLU A 389 0.18 12.48 16.16
C GLU A 389 1.21 13.61 16.02
N LEU A 390 0.94 14.56 15.12
CA LEU A 390 1.78 15.75 14.93
C LEU A 390 1.23 16.96 15.70
N GLU A 391 -0.09 17.13 15.74
CA GLU A 391 -0.78 18.16 16.51
C GLU A 391 -1.61 17.49 17.59
N ALA A 392 -1.52 17.95 18.84
CA ALA A 392 -2.48 17.57 19.87
C ALA A 392 -3.88 17.93 19.37
N GLN A 393 -4.86 17.03 19.50
CA GLN A 393 -6.24 17.26 19.09
C GLN A 393 -6.69 18.64 19.61
N ALA A 394 -6.81 19.59 18.69
CA ALA A 394 -7.08 20.97 19.05
C ALA A 394 -8.48 21.02 19.66
N LYS A 395 -8.58 21.19 20.97
CA LYS A 395 -9.84 21.57 21.63
C LYS A 395 -10.45 22.71 20.83
N ASN A 396 -11.60 22.44 20.22
CA ASN A 396 -12.35 23.31 19.33
C ASN A 396 -12.20 24.80 19.67
N LYS A 397 -11.22 25.48 19.05
CA LYS A 397 -11.20 26.94 19.04
C LYS A 397 -12.33 27.34 18.10
N VAL A 398 -13.44 27.80 18.67
CA VAL A 398 -14.60 28.32 17.93
C VAL A 398 -14.13 29.50 17.08
N LYS A 399 -13.73 29.24 15.84
CA LYS A 399 -13.52 30.25 14.82
C LYS A 399 -14.88 30.54 14.19
N ARG A 400 -15.26 31.82 14.09
CA ARG A 400 -16.44 32.22 13.30
C ARG A 400 -16.22 31.79 11.84
N GLU A 401 -16.95 30.79 11.37
CA GLU A 401 -16.98 30.39 9.97
C GLU A 401 -17.68 31.48 9.16
N ARG A 402 -16.92 32.28 8.42
CA ARG A 402 -17.45 33.25 7.44
C ARG A 402 -17.66 32.64 6.05
N PHE A 403 -17.02 31.50 5.81
CA PHE A 403 -17.09 30.71 4.58
C PHE A 403 -17.22 29.24 4.98
N LYS A 404 -17.88 28.41 4.15
CA LYS A 404 -17.93 26.95 4.36
C LYS A 404 -16.49 26.44 4.45
N SER A 405 -16.10 25.96 5.62
CA SER A 405 -14.76 25.44 5.87
C SER A 405 -14.79 23.91 5.85
N ASN A 406 -13.67 23.29 5.50
CA ASN A 406 -13.53 21.85 5.73
C ASN A 406 -13.62 21.63 7.24
N LYS A 407 -14.68 20.94 7.70
CA LYS A 407 -14.67 20.36 9.04
C LYS A 407 -13.43 19.47 9.08
N LYS A 408 -12.42 19.81 9.89
CA LYS A 408 -11.29 18.92 10.14
C LYS A 408 -11.90 17.64 10.71
N VAL A 409 -12.08 16.61 9.88
CA VAL A 409 -12.45 15.28 10.35
C VAL A 409 -11.27 14.85 11.21
N GLU A 410 -11.50 14.69 12.51
CA GLU A 410 -10.49 14.17 13.42
C GLU A 410 -10.09 12.79 12.89
N LYS A 411 -8.81 12.62 12.48
CA LYS A 411 -8.29 11.28 12.24
C LYS A 411 -8.37 10.54 13.57
N THR A 412 -9.18 9.50 13.62
CA THR A 412 -9.48 8.73 14.83
C THR A 412 -8.48 7.60 15.10
N ASP A 413 -7.53 7.34 14.20
CA ASP A 413 -6.61 6.20 14.26
C ASP A 413 -5.14 6.65 14.28
N SER A 414 -4.81 7.59 15.15
CA SER A 414 -3.43 8.01 15.40
C SER A 414 -2.89 7.54 16.74
N ASN A 415 -1.57 7.34 16.77
CA ASN A 415 -0.82 6.89 17.93
C ASN A 415 -0.25 8.09 18.69
N THR A 416 -0.22 8.02 20.02
CA THR A 416 0.28 9.11 20.86
C THR A 416 1.80 9.08 20.99
N MET A 417 2.39 10.23 21.34
CA MET A 417 3.83 10.32 21.62
C MET A 417 4.18 9.56 22.92
N GLU A 418 3.25 9.52 23.86
CA GLU A 418 3.36 8.76 25.11
C GLU A 418 3.42 7.26 24.84
N ASP A 419 2.53 6.74 23.98
CA ASP A 419 2.51 5.32 23.61
C ASP A 419 3.82 4.90 22.91
N LEU A 420 4.34 5.75 22.01
CA LEU A 420 5.64 5.55 21.38
C LEU A 420 6.77 5.55 22.41
N SER A 421 6.76 6.47 23.37
CA SER A 421 7.79 6.54 24.41
C SER A 421 7.80 5.26 25.27
N MET A 422 6.62 4.75 25.63
CA MET A 422 6.49 3.50 26.38
C MET A 422 7.02 2.29 25.59
N LEU A 423 6.76 2.24 24.28
CA LEU A 423 7.33 1.21 23.42
C LEU A 423 8.87 1.32 23.34
N LEU A 424 9.39 2.52 23.10
CA LEU A 424 10.83 2.80 23.01
C LEU A 424 11.59 2.37 24.27
N ASP A 425 11.02 2.64 25.44
CA ASP A 425 11.59 2.23 26.74
C ASP A 425 11.71 0.71 26.88
N VAL A 426 10.83 -0.06 26.23
CA VAL A 426 10.88 -1.52 26.25
C VAL A 426 11.84 -2.08 25.20
N VAL A 427 11.77 -1.57 23.98
CA VAL A 427 12.54 -2.13 22.84
C VAL A 427 14.03 -1.76 22.87
N GLN A 428 14.42 -0.69 23.59
CA GLN A 428 15.84 -0.33 23.77
C GLN A 428 16.67 -1.46 24.39
N LYS A 429 16.09 -2.22 25.34
CA LYS A 429 16.76 -3.36 25.98
C LYS A 429 17.19 -4.42 24.96
N TYR A 430 16.40 -4.57 23.90
CA TYR A 430 16.61 -5.55 22.84
C TYR A 430 17.35 -4.96 21.63
N ARG A 431 17.76 -3.68 21.73
CA ARG A 431 18.47 -2.89 20.71
C ARG A 431 17.76 -2.83 19.36
N ILE A 432 16.43 -2.78 19.37
CA ILE A 432 15.60 -2.72 18.15
C ILE A 432 15.44 -1.26 17.73
N GLN A 433 15.84 -0.93 16.50
CA GLN A 433 15.67 0.42 15.97
C GLN A 433 14.24 0.62 15.44
N ILE A 434 13.56 1.65 15.93
CA ILE A 434 12.18 1.98 15.62
C ILE A 434 12.11 3.14 14.62
N PHE A 435 11.69 2.83 13.41
CA PHE A 435 11.30 3.81 12.40
C PHE A 435 9.86 4.24 12.68
N PHE A 436 9.64 5.52 12.93
CA PHE A 436 8.29 6.05 13.13
C PHE A 436 8.00 7.23 12.22
N SER A 437 6.75 7.37 11.83
CA SER A 437 6.30 8.46 10.96
C SER A 437 5.09 9.15 11.57
N PHE A 438 4.97 10.44 11.30
CA PHE A 438 3.79 11.19 11.68
C PHE A 438 2.57 10.79 10.84
N GLU A 439 1.38 11.13 11.32
CA GLU A 439 0.13 10.89 10.61
C GLU A 439 0.18 11.29 9.13
N PRO A 440 -0.23 10.42 8.20
CA PRO A 440 -0.23 10.73 6.77
C PRO A 440 -1.22 11.85 6.41
N ARG A 441 -0.74 13.09 6.34
CA ARG A 441 -1.55 14.28 6.09
C ARG A 441 -0.83 15.23 5.13
N GLU A 442 -1.56 16.18 4.57
CA GLU A 442 -1.05 17.18 3.64
C GLU A 442 0.15 17.97 4.23
N ASP A 443 0.11 18.28 5.53
CA ASP A 443 1.18 18.97 6.27
C ASP A 443 2.36 18.06 6.70
N THR A 444 2.40 16.83 6.19
CA THR A 444 3.52 15.89 6.40
C THR A 444 4.19 15.46 5.09
N THR A 445 3.79 16.05 3.96
CA THR A 445 4.26 15.68 2.61
C THR A 445 5.53 16.43 2.19
N PHE A 446 6.13 16.00 1.06
CA PHE A 446 7.24 16.72 0.42
C PHE A 446 6.91 18.18 0.13
N ASN A 447 5.71 18.48 -0.35
CA ASN A 447 5.26 19.86 -0.61
C ASN A 447 5.30 20.71 0.67
N HIS A 448 4.88 20.14 1.80
CA HIS A 448 4.91 20.86 3.07
C HIS A 448 6.34 21.07 3.56
N VAL A 449 7.19 20.03 3.55
CA VAL A 449 8.59 20.17 3.98
C VAL A 449 9.35 21.16 3.10
N ALA A 450 9.08 21.19 1.80
CA ALA A 450 9.69 22.14 0.87
C ALA A 450 9.33 23.61 1.15
N THR A 451 8.22 23.87 1.85
CA THR A 451 7.73 25.23 2.12
C THR A 451 7.86 25.66 3.58
N ALA A 452 7.55 24.77 4.53
CA ALA A 452 7.55 25.03 5.96
C ALA A 452 8.81 24.52 6.69
N GLY A 453 9.63 23.69 6.02
CA GLY A 453 10.81 23.07 6.62
C GLY A 453 10.50 21.96 7.61
N ILE A 454 11.46 21.68 8.50
CA ILE A 454 11.43 20.51 9.40
C ILE A 454 11.28 20.85 10.88
N ASP A 455 11.19 22.14 11.24
CA ASP A 455 11.11 22.63 12.63
C ASP A 455 9.98 21.97 13.42
N LYS A 456 8.77 21.91 12.85
CA LYS A 456 7.59 21.33 13.50
C LYS A 456 7.80 19.87 13.94
N PHE A 457 8.51 19.08 13.14
CA PHE A 457 8.77 17.67 13.45
C PHE A 457 9.78 17.52 14.59
N ILE A 458 10.81 18.38 14.60
CA ILE A 458 11.82 18.41 15.66
C ILE A 458 11.19 18.78 16.99
N ASP A 459 10.38 19.84 17.00
CA ASP A 459 9.70 20.32 18.21
C ASP A 459 8.80 19.23 18.79
N LYS A 460 8.08 18.50 17.93
CA LYS A 460 7.20 17.41 18.36
C LYS A 460 7.99 16.20 18.90
N CYS A 461 9.21 15.95 18.43
CA CYS A 461 10.09 14.89 18.93
C CYS A 461 10.88 15.26 20.20
N ALA A 462 10.78 16.51 20.69
CA ALA A 462 11.51 16.94 21.88
C ALA A 462 11.37 16.01 23.12
N PRO A 463 10.20 15.41 23.43
CA PRO A 463 10.06 14.47 24.56
C PRO A 463 10.90 13.20 24.43
N LEU A 464 11.24 12.80 23.20
CA LEU A 464 12.01 11.59 22.92
C LEU A 464 13.53 11.82 22.96
N LEU A 465 13.98 13.08 23.05
CA LEU A 465 15.40 13.43 23.09
C LEU A 465 16.00 13.23 24.49
N ARG A 466 17.30 12.94 24.55
CA ARG A 466 18.08 12.81 25.81
C ARG A 466 17.58 11.70 26.74
N ASN A 467 16.92 10.69 26.17
CA ASN A 467 16.60 9.45 26.86
C ASN A 467 17.57 8.35 26.42
N THR A 468 17.69 7.29 27.21
CA THR A 468 18.52 6.13 26.85
C THR A 468 18.05 5.46 25.56
N TYR A 469 16.74 5.51 25.28
CA TYR A 469 16.16 4.95 24.07
C TYR A 469 16.28 5.86 22.83
N SER A 470 16.79 7.10 22.96
CA SER A 470 16.87 8.05 21.83
C SER A 470 17.69 7.49 20.66
N GLU A 471 18.71 6.68 20.94
CA GLU A 471 19.51 5.91 19.96
C GLU A 471 18.69 5.00 19.05
N PHE A 472 17.56 4.51 19.53
CA PHE A 472 16.71 3.58 18.81
C PHE A 472 15.50 4.25 18.16
N ALA A 473 15.27 5.54 18.38
CA ALA A 473 14.14 6.27 17.82
C ALA A 473 14.53 6.98 16.52
N ILE A 474 13.85 6.68 15.41
CA ILE A 474 14.16 7.21 14.08
C ILE A 474 12.91 7.87 13.47
N PRO A 475 12.74 9.20 13.57
CA PRO A 475 11.65 9.90 12.92
C PRO A 475 11.87 9.94 11.41
N CYS A 476 10.87 9.52 10.65
CA CYS A 476 10.92 9.45 9.19
C CYS A 476 10.07 10.57 8.59
N ILE A 477 10.64 11.37 7.69
CA ILE A 477 9.95 12.48 7.03
C ILE A 477 10.46 12.68 5.59
N PRO A 478 9.68 13.31 4.71
CA PRO A 478 8.22 13.44 4.76
C PRO A 478 7.50 12.12 4.43
N ASN A 479 6.19 12.09 4.68
CA ASN A 479 5.28 11.08 4.14
C ASN A 479 5.11 11.23 2.62
N PHE A 480 4.78 10.12 1.96
CA PHE A 480 4.68 10.04 0.51
C PHE A 480 3.24 10.23 0.04
N THR A 481 3.08 10.86 -1.11
CA THR A 481 1.79 11.18 -1.71
C THR A 481 1.50 10.24 -2.88
N VAL A 482 0.44 9.43 -2.71
CA VAL A 482 -0.09 8.58 -3.78
C VAL A 482 -1.09 9.37 -4.61
N ILE A 483 -2.05 10.02 -3.96
CA ILE A 483 -3.01 10.92 -4.61
C ILE A 483 -2.99 12.27 -3.87
N PRO A 484 -2.57 13.38 -4.51
CA PRO A 484 -2.68 14.70 -3.93
C PRO A 484 -4.14 15.10 -3.73
N LYS A 485 -4.44 15.79 -2.62
CA LYS A 485 -5.81 16.18 -2.29
C LYS A 485 -6.46 17.04 -3.37
N GLU A 486 -5.71 17.99 -3.91
CA GLU A 486 -6.13 18.90 -4.98
C GLU A 486 -6.35 18.21 -6.33
N LYS A 487 -5.81 17.00 -6.51
CA LYS A 487 -5.96 16.17 -7.72
C LYS A 487 -6.78 14.90 -7.47
N SER A 488 -7.55 14.85 -6.38
CA SER A 488 -8.30 13.65 -5.93
C SER A 488 -9.74 13.58 -6.43
N GLY A 489 -10.15 14.49 -7.33
CA GLY A 489 -11.50 14.56 -7.85
C GLY A 489 -11.72 13.53 -8.97
N VAL A 490 -12.76 12.71 -8.83
CA VAL A 490 -13.21 11.75 -9.84
C VAL A 490 -14.53 12.24 -10.42
N ILE A 491 -14.64 12.27 -11.74
CA ILE A 491 -15.91 12.60 -12.41
C ILE A 491 -16.70 11.30 -12.54
N LEU A 492 -17.88 11.24 -11.92
CA LEU A 492 -18.74 10.07 -12.02
C LEU A 492 -19.57 10.12 -13.30
N ASP A 493 -20.40 11.16 -13.42
CA ASP A 493 -21.15 11.49 -14.64
C ASP A 493 -21.78 12.90 -14.49
N LYS A 494 -22.65 13.26 -15.43
CA LYS A 494 -23.50 14.45 -15.37
C LYS A 494 -24.95 14.07 -15.11
N ARG A 495 -25.71 15.00 -14.53
CA ARG A 495 -27.17 14.84 -14.38
C ARG A 495 -27.85 14.75 -15.73
N MET A 496 -28.89 13.93 -15.79
CA MET A 496 -29.78 13.82 -16.93
C MET A 496 -30.87 14.86 -16.81
N ILE A 497 -31.12 15.60 -17.90
CA ILE A 497 -32.14 16.65 -17.97
C ILE A 497 -32.99 16.47 -19.24
N PHE A 498 -34.16 17.10 -19.24
CA PHE A 498 -34.94 17.24 -20.46
C PHE A 498 -34.40 18.40 -21.30
N SER A 499 -34.15 18.13 -22.57
CA SER A 499 -33.86 19.16 -23.57
C SER A 499 -35.11 20.00 -23.85
N GLU A 500 -34.93 21.14 -24.51
CA GLU A 500 -36.03 22.00 -24.97
C GLU A 500 -37.05 21.28 -25.87
N ASN A 501 -36.63 20.16 -26.48
CA ASN A 501 -37.44 19.35 -27.38
C ASN A 501 -38.16 18.18 -26.68
N GLY A 502 -38.02 18.03 -25.35
CA GLY A 502 -38.64 16.96 -24.57
C GLY A 502 -37.88 15.64 -24.53
N SER A 503 -36.74 15.53 -25.24
CA SER A 503 -35.86 14.36 -25.19
C SER A 503 -34.83 14.46 -24.04
N ALA A 504 -34.43 13.32 -23.48
CA ALA A 504 -33.44 13.27 -22.41
C ALA A 504 -32.02 13.52 -22.96
N GLU A 505 -31.27 14.43 -22.32
CA GLU A 505 -29.85 14.66 -22.61
C GLU A 505 -29.03 14.87 -21.33
N LEU A 506 -27.73 14.58 -21.40
CA LEU A 506 -26.82 14.90 -20.30
C LEU A 506 -26.60 16.41 -20.24
N SER A 507 -26.73 16.98 -19.03
CA SER A 507 -26.54 18.42 -18.83
C SER A 507 -25.17 18.90 -19.32
N LYS A 508 -25.15 20.08 -19.93
CA LYS A 508 -23.91 20.75 -20.36
C LYS A 508 -23.37 21.70 -19.29
N GLU A 509 -24.17 21.97 -18.24
CA GLU A 509 -23.82 22.87 -17.17
C GLU A 509 -22.72 22.30 -16.27
N LYS A 510 -21.83 23.19 -15.81
CA LYS A 510 -20.72 22.77 -14.93
C LYS A 510 -21.20 22.37 -13.54
N GLU A 511 -22.34 22.90 -13.10
CA GLU A 511 -22.93 22.63 -11.78
C GLU A 511 -23.53 21.22 -11.67
N ASP A 512 -23.90 20.63 -12.80
CA ASP A 512 -24.52 19.31 -12.89
C ASP A 512 -23.51 18.16 -13.03
N ILE A 513 -22.20 18.46 -12.97
CA ILE A 513 -21.15 17.46 -12.97
C ILE A 513 -21.04 16.85 -11.56
N LEU A 514 -21.42 15.58 -11.43
CA LEU A 514 -21.28 14.84 -10.19
C LEU A 514 -19.83 14.37 -10.02
N LYS A 515 -19.13 14.96 -9.04
CA LYS A 515 -17.78 14.58 -8.64
C LYS A 515 -17.73 13.92 -7.28
N LEU A 516 -16.85 12.92 -7.15
CA LEU A 516 -16.44 12.24 -5.93
C LEU A 516 -15.05 12.76 -5.53
N TRP A 517 -14.76 12.89 -4.24
CA TRP A 517 -13.44 13.31 -3.77
C TRP A 517 -12.84 12.25 -2.87
N ILE A 518 -11.71 11.67 -3.28
CA ILE A 518 -11.07 10.58 -2.54
C ILE A 518 -10.47 11.07 -1.21
N GLU A 519 -10.24 12.39 -1.09
CA GLU A 519 -9.45 13.03 -0.03
C GLU A 519 -8.04 12.44 0.02
N GLY A 520 -7.02 13.17 -0.43
CA GLY A 520 -5.68 12.65 -0.77
C GLY A 520 -5.14 11.45 0.05
N VAL A 521 -4.53 10.49 -0.65
CA VAL A 521 -4.04 9.21 -0.12
C VAL A 521 -2.52 9.27 0.04
N TYR A 522 -2.03 8.87 1.21
CA TYR A 522 -0.62 8.99 1.59
C TYR A 522 -0.05 7.69 2.15
N ILE A 523 1.27 7.58 2.15
CA ILE A 523 2.01 6.44 2.72
C ILE A 523 2.93 6.95 3.82
N GLY A 524 2.89 6.29 4.98
CA GLY A 524 3.79 6.57 6.10
C GLY A 524 5.25 6.32 5.69
N SER A 525 6.09 7.33 5.88
CA SER A 525 7.52 7.29 5.55
C SER A 525 8.30 6.21 6.30
N SER A 526 7.82 5.79 7.48
CA SER A 526 8.42 4.76 8.32
C SER A 526 8.48 3.39 7.64
N TYR A 527 7.44 3.03 6.89
CA TYR A 527 7.39 1.79 6.10
C TYR A 527 8.52 1.73 5.07
N ILE A 528 8.74 2.83 4.35
CA ILE A 528 9.74 2.92 3.28
C ILE A 528 11.15 2.98 3.87
N ALA A 529 11.33 3.74 4.96
CA ALA A 529 12.62 3.88 5.65
C ALA A 529 13.09 2.53 6.24
N ALA A 530 12.19 1.81 6.91
CA ALA A 530 12.47 0.46 7.40
C ALA A 530 12.67 -0.52 6.24
N GLY A 531 11.88 -0.42 5.16
CA GLY A 531 11.98 -1.29 3.99
C GLY A 531 13.32 -1.17 3.27
N ILE A 532 13.76 0.05 2.96
CA ILE A 532 15.05 0.28 2.29
C ILE A 532 16.21 -0.11 3.21
N THR A 533 16.09 0.17 4.51
CA THR A 533 17.08 -0.23 5.52
C THR A 533 17.21 -1.73 5.62
N ALA A 534 16.09 -2.45 5.66
CA ALA A 534 16.04 -3.90 5.64
C ALA A 534 16.58 -4.49 4.33
N ALA A 535 16.34 -3.83 3.19
CA ALA A 535 16.79 -4.31 1.88
C ALA A 535 18.32 -4.29 1.75
N TYR A 536 18.96 -3.16 2.07
CA TYR A 536 20.42 -3.04 1.95
C TYR A 536 21.21 -3.84 2.98
N GLN A 537 20.54 -4.45 3.98
CA GLN A 537 21.19 -5.46 4.81
C GLN A 537 21.62 -6.68 3.98
N CYS A 538 20.88 -7.00 2.92
CA CYS A 538 21.13 -8.17 2.10
C CYS A 538 22.36 -7.97 1.20
N PRO A 539 23.39 -8.82 1.28
CA PRO A 539 24.53 -8.73 0.38
C PRO A 539 24.12 -8.91 -1.09
N ASP A 540 23.15 -9.78 -1.40
CA ASP A 540 22.69 -9.97 -2.78
C ASP A 540 21.94 -8.74 -3.31
N TYR A 541 21.31 -7.95 -2.45
CA TYR A 541 20.74 -6.66 -2.83
C TYR A 541 21.83 -5.65 -3.16
N LEU A 542 22.85 -5.54 -2.31
CA LEU A 542 23.98 -4.64 -2.56
C LEU A 542 24.74 -5.00 -3.85
N LYS A 543 24.83 -6.30 -4.21
CA LYS A 543 25.49 -6.76 -5.45
C LYS A 543 24.82 -6.26 -6.73
N GLU A 544 23.54 -5.87 -6.69
CA GLU A 544 22.87 -5.26 -7.85
C GLU A 544 23.42 -3.86 -8.16
N TYR A 545 24.05 -3.20 -7.17
CA TYR A 545 24.51 -1.81 -7.25
C TYR A 545 26.05 -1.65 -7.14
N TYR A 546 26.72 -2.65 -6.56
CA TYR A 546 28.15 -2.65 -6.26
C TYR A 546 28.80 -3.96 -6.71
N GLY A 547 30.00 -3.89 -7.29
CA GLY A 547 30.76 -5.07 -7.72
C GLY A 547 31.59 -5.71 -6.62
N ASP A 548 31.82 -4.98 -5.54
CA ASP A 548 32.76 -5.23 -4.45
C ASP A 548 32.04 -5.57 -3.13
N VAL A 549 31.09 -6.52 -3.18
CA VAL A 549 30.31 -6.95 -2.01
C VAL A 549 30.79 -8.31 -1.51
N PHE A 550 31.07 -8.42 -0.22
CA PHE A 550 31.43 -9.70 0.41
C PHE A 550 30.16 -10.51 0.73
N GLY A 551 30.00 -11.67 0.12
CA GLY A 551 28.76 -12.46 0.21
C GLY A 551 28.39 -12.96 1.61
N GLU A 552 29.35 -13.06 2.53
CA GLU A 552 29.11 -13.57 3.88
C GLU A 552 28.80 -12.47 4.91
N TYR A 553 28.95 -11.18 4.55
CA TYR A 553 28.66 -10.08 5.48
C TYR A 553 27.32 -9.42 5.17
N PRO A 554 26.53 -9.10 6.20
CA PRO A 554 25.37 -8.24 6.03
C PRO A 554 25.79 -6.78 5.84
N GLY A 555 24.91 -5.97 5.24
CA GLY A 555 25.09 -4.52 5.09
C GLY A 555 24.88 -3.71 6.38
N VAL A 556 25.31 -4.21 7.54
CA VAL A 556 25.07 -3.54 8.85
C VAL A 556 25.87 -2.24 9.02
N ARG A 557 27.05 -2.15 8.39
CA ARG A 557 27.93 -0.97 8.40
C ARG A 557 27.71 -0.05 7.19
N PHE A 558 26.84 -0.46 6.26
CA PHE A 558 26.52 0.32 5.07
C PHE A 558 25.92 1.67 5.47
N ASP A 559 26.62 2.75 5.14
CA ASP A 559 26.16 4.11 5.38
C ASP A 559 25.52 4.67 4.10
N ILE A 560 24.20 4.76 4.08
CA ILE A 560 23.46 5.28 2.94
C ILE A 560 23.75 6.76 2.66
N GLU A 561 24.21 7.54 3.65
CA GLU A 561 24.59 8.94 3.48
C GLU A 561 26.00 9.12 2.87
N SER A 562 26.81 8.05 2.81
CA SER A 562 28.20 8.15 2.36
C SER A 562 28.30 8.22 0.83
N SER A 563 29.14 9.14 0.33
CA SER A 563 29.45 9.29 -1.09
C SER A 563 28.20 9.32 -1.99
N ASP A 564 28.10 8.43 -2.97
CA ASP A 564 27.01 8.27 -3.92
C ASP A 564 26.03 7.14 -3.54
N ASN A 565 26.08 6.64 -2.30
CA ASN A 565 25.28 5.49 -1.87
C ASN A 565 23.78 5.75 -1.98
N ALA A 566 23.30 6.91 -1.51
CA ALA A 566 21.91 7.33 -1.64
C ALA A 566 21.43 7.48 -3.09
N LEU A 567 22.35 7.64 -4.04
CA LEU A 567 22.06 7.75 -5.47
C LEU A 567 22.03 6.38 -6.16
N ARG A 568 22.69 5.37 -5.59
CA ARG A 568 22.66 3.98 -6.06
C ARG A 568 21.49 3.21 -5.45
N VAL A 569 21.40 3.24 -4.13
CA VAL A 569 20.36 2.61 -3.34
C VAL A 569 19.23 3.61 -3.14
N THR A 570 18.32 3.65 -4.11
CA THR A 570 17.17 4.56 -4.12
C THR A 570 15.89 3.85 -3.68
N THR A 571 14.86 4.62 -3.31
CA THR A 571 13.54 4.02 -3.07
C THR A 571 12.90 3.59 -4.39
N THR A 572 11.87 2.74 -4.33
CA THR A 572 11.10 2.39 -5.53
C THR A 572 10.07 3.43 -5.96
N LEU A 573 9.97 4.55 -5.25
CA LEU A 573 8.97 5.59 -5.51
C LEU A 573 9.56 6.70 -6.37
N ALA A 574 8.79 7.14 -7.37
CA ALA A 574 9.16 8.28 -8.21
C ALA A 574 9.10 9.60 -7.44
N LYS A 575 9.91 10.56 -7.88
CA LYS A 575 9.95 11.93 -7.36
C LYS A 575 8.56 12.57 -7.28
N GLU A 576 8.31 13.34 -6.24
CA GLU A 576 7.05 14.03 -6.00
C GLU A 576 7.10 15.51 -6.37
N ILE A 577 8.25 16.14 -6.11
CA ILE A 577 8.51 17.56 -6.36
C ILE A 577 9.82 17.71 -7.15
N SER A 578 10.16 18.94 -7.55
CA SER A 578 11.41 19.24 -8.26
C SER A 578 12.67 19.23 -7.38
N GLY A 579 12.50 19.22 -6.06
CA GLY A 579 13.58 19.24 -5.06
C GLY A 579 13.33 20.29 -3.98
N PHE A 580 14.14 20.27 -2.93
CA PHE A 580 14.13 21.28 -1.87
C PHE A 580 14.95 22.51 -2.28
N THR A 581 14.53 23.68 -1.81
CA THR A 581 15.32 24.91 -1.96
C THR A 581 16.62 24.82 -1.15
N ASN A 582 17.63 25.62 -1.53
CA ASN A 582 18.90 25.65 -0.80
C ASN A 582 18.73 26.04 0.67
N GLU A 583 17.75 26.89 0.99
CA GLU A 583 17.42 27.28 2.37
C GLU A 583 16.96 26.08 3.19
N ILE A 584 16.04 25.27 2.65
CA ILE A 584 15.55 24.06 3.31
C ILE A 584 16.67 23.02 3.45
N LYS A 585 17.47 22.81 2.39
CA LYS A 585 18.64 21.90 2.44
C LYS A 585 19.64 22.31 3.51
N ASN A 586 19.98 23.60 3.59
CA ASN A 586 20.88 24.13 4.60
C ASN A 586 20.29 23.97 6.00
N SER A 587 18.98 24.16 6.17
CA SER A 587 18.28 23.91 7.45
C SER A 587 18.38 22.44 7.86
N ILE A 588 18.11 21.51 6.94
CA ILE A 588 18.22 20.07 7.19
C ILE A 588 19.66 19.69 7.53
N ASN A 589 20.65 20.18 6.78
CA ASN A 589 22.07 19.87 7.02
C ASN A 589 22.59 20.44 8.34
N ARG A 590 22.11 21.63 8.74
CA ARG A 590 22.48 22.23 10.03
C ARG A 590 21.91 21.46 11.21
N LYS A 591 20.71 20.90 11.04
CA LYS A 591 19.99 20.19 12.11
C LYS A 591 20.29 18.70 12.16
N ASN A 592 20.63 18.09 11.02
CA ASN A 592 20.86 16.66 10.83
C ASN A 592 19.79 15.77 11.49
N PHE A 593 18.53 16.17 11.44
CA PHE A 593 17.47 15.48 12.17
C PHE A 593 16.82 14.37 11.33
N GLY A 594 16.73 13.17 11.92
CA GLY A 594 15.87 12.09 11.46
C GLY A 594 16.29 11.39 10.17
N PHE A 595 15.40 10.53 9.70
CA PHE A 595 15.45 9.89 8.40
C PHE A 595 14.69 10.75 7.39
N VAL A 596 15.43 11.50 6.58
CA VAL A 596 14.87 12.50 5.65
C VAL A 596 14.96 11.98 4.23
N PHE A 597 13.82 11.85 3.55
CA PHE A 597 13.76 11.60 2.12
C PHE A 597 13.89 12.90 1.33
N SER A 598 14.45 12.79 0.12
CA SER A 598 14.51 13.91 -0.81
C SER A 598 14.10 13.51 -2.23
N SER A 599 13.47 14.46 -2.90
CA SER A 599 12.91 14.35 -4.25
C SER A 599 13.76 15.18 -5.24
N GLU A 600 15.06 15.27 -5.03
CA GLU A 600 15.97 16.01 -5.91
C GLU A 600 16.06 15.41 -7.31
N ASN A 601 16.29 16.28 -8.29
CA ASN A 601 16.83 15.84 -9.57
C ASN A 601 18.33 15.58 -9.39
N ALA A 602 18.73 14.31 -9.41
CA ALA A 602 20.12 13.91 -9.34
C ALA A 602 20.53 13.14 -10.60
N GLN A 603 21.83 13.14 -10.89
CA GLN A 603 22.41 12.32 -11.94
C GLN A 603 23.57 11.52 -11.36
N LEU A 604 23.65 10.24 -11.72
CA LEU A 604 24.76 9.36 -11.38
C LEU A 604 25.30 8.76 -12.67
N GLN A 605 26.59 9.00 -12.96
CA GLN A 605 27.26 8.48 -14.16
C GLN A 605 26.52 8.80 -15.47
N GLY A 606 25.95 10.01 -15.58
CA GLY A 606 25.20 10.47 -16.74
C GLY A 606 23.77 9.93 -16.87
N LYS A 607 23.31 9.10 -15.92
CA LYS A 607 21.91 8.65 -15.82
C LYS A 607 21.14 9.50 -14.83
N GLU A 608 19.95 9.95 -15.22
CA GLU A 608 19.03 10.64 -14.32
C GLU A 608 18.44 9.68 -13.30
N ILE A 609 18.44 10.11 -12.04
CA ILE A 609 17.73 9.45 -10.95
C ILE A 609 16.36 10.09 -10.87
N LYS A 610 15.33 9.27 -11.11
CA LYS A 610 13.92 9.69 -11.09
C LYS A 610 13.21 9.27 -9.81
N GLN A 611 13.89 8.51 -8.97
CA GLN A 611 13.40 7.97 -7.71
C GLN A 611 13.70 8.92 -6.55
N ILE A 612 12.90 8.81 -5.50
CA ILE A 612 13.16 9.47 -4.22
C ILE A 612 14.37 8.80 -3.56
N THR A 613 15.28 9.63 -3.05
CA THR A 613 16.54 9.23 -2.42
C THR A 613 16.51 9.49 -0.91
N VAL A 614 17.37 8.83 -0.15
CA VAL A 614 17.57 9.13 1.27
C VAL A 614 18.59 10.27 1.39
N TYR A 615 18.20 11.37 2.03
CA TYR A 615 19.04 12.55 2.22
C TYR A 615 19.74 12.57 3.59
N LYS A 616 19.07 12.07 4.63
CA LYS A 616 19.62 11.85 5.98
C LYS A 616 19.07 10.56 6.56
N ALA A 617 19.86 9.87 7.38
CA ALA A 617 19.52 8.64 8.05
C ALA A 617 20.04 8.70 9.51
N ARG A 618 19.34 9.50 10.34
CA ARG A 618 19.76 9.84 11.70
C ARG A 618 18.74 9.39 12.75
N SER A 619 19.25 8.91 13.90
CA SER A 619 18.45 8.62 15.09
C SER A 619 18.22 9.88 15.93
N LEU A 620 17.47 9.77 17.03
CA LEU A 620 17.32 10.85 18.01
C LEU A 620 18.46 10.93 19.02
N GLN A 621 19.49 10.08 18.91
CA GLN A 621 20.70 10.20 19.72
C GLN A 621 21.45 11.48 19.37
N ALA A 622 21.41 12.44 20.29
CA ALA A 622 22.11 13.71 20.14
C ALA A 622 23.54 13.61 20.70
N THR A 623 24.50 14.10 19.93
CA THR A 623 25.91 14.28 20.33
C THR A 623 26.24 15.75 20.20
N GLU A 624 26.29 16.48 21.32
CA GLU A 624 26.46 17.95 21.42
C GLU A 624 25.53 18.79 20.52
N ASN A 625 25.81 18.86 19.21
CA ASN A 625 25.08 19.63 18.19
C ASN A 625 24.64 18.81 16.96
N ASP A 626 24.82 17.49 16.96
CA ASP A 626 24.50 16.61 15.83
C ASP A 626 23.65 15.40 16.28
N PHE A 627 22.99 14.75 15.33
CA PHE A 627 22.35 13.46 15.55
C PHE A 627 23.15 12.31 14.95
N GLU A 628 23.11 11.16 15.59
CA GLU A 628 23.91 10.01 15.20
C GLU A 628 23.32 9.26 13.99
N SER A 629 24.18 8.90 13.03
CA SER A 629 23.84 8.00 11.91
C SER A 629 23.38 6.63 12.40
N ILE A 630 22.27 6.13 11.84
CA ILE A 630 21.63 4.88 12.27
C ILE A 630 22.52 3.64 12.08
N TYR A 631 23.43 3.66 11.09
CA TYR A 631 24.33 2.53 10.84
C TYR A 631 25.26 2.27 12.02
N LYS A 632 25.61 3.31 12.81
CA LYS A 632 26.49 3.16 13.98
C LYS A 632 25.81 2.30 15.04
N THR A 633 24.55 2.59 15.37
CA THR A 633 23.74 1.76 16.26
C THR A 633 23.58 0.33 15.73
N LEU A 634 23.37 0.19 14.42
CA LEU A 634 23.19 -1.11 13.78
C LEU A 634 24.44 -1.99 13.85
N VAL A 635 25.60 -1.46 13.43
CA VAL A 635 26.87 -2.18 13.46
C VAL A 635 27.32 -2.46 14.90
N THR A 636 27.11 -1.54 15.85
CA THR A 636 27.37 -1.78 17.27
C THR A 636 26.53 -2.94 17.79
N THR A 637 25.24 -2.99 17.46
CA THR A 637 24.34 -4.09 17.86
C THR A 637 24.76 -5.43 17.24
N TYR A 638 25.21 -5.42 15.98
CA TYR A 638 25.75 -6.61 15.33
C TYR A 638 27.03 -7.12 16.00
N ILE A 639 27.98 -6.21 16.30
CA ILE A 639 29.23 -6.54 16.97
C ILE A 639 28.97 -7.10 18.37
N GLU A 640 28.08 -6.48 19.14
CA GLU A 640 27.69 -6.96 20.47
C GLU A 640 27.16 -8.40 20.42
N ARG A 641 26.25 -8.71 19.49
CA ARG A 641 25.67 -10.04 19.32
C ARG A 641 26.71 -11.08 18.87
N MET A 642 27.59 -10.71 17.94
CA MET A 642 28.69 -11.57 17.51
C MET A 642 29.68 -11.82 18.64
N LEU A 643 30.02 -10.78 19.40
CA LEU A 643 30.88 -10.89 20.57
C LEU A 643 30.26 -11.84 21.59
N ARG A 644 28.99 -11.64 21.96
CA ARG A 644 28.25 -12.50 22.89
C ARG A 644 28.31 -13.97 22.48
N PHE A 645 28.06 -14.25 21.20
CA PHE A 645 28.10 -15.62 20.65
C PHE A 645 29.50 -16.24 20.74
N TYR A 646 30.51 -15.59 20.15
CA TYR A 646 31.87 -16.15 20.09
C TYR A 646 32.56 -16.23 21.45
N THR A 647 32.09 -15.44 22.42
CA THR A 647 32.66 -15.43 23.77
C THR A 647 31.93 -16.31 24.76
N ASN A 648 30.81 -16.94 24.35
CA ASN A 648 29.90 -17.69 25.22
C ASN A 648 29.40 -16.82 26.39
N ASP A 649 28.69 -15.73 26.05
CA ASP A 649 28.17 -14.74 26.98
C ASP A 649 29.30 -13.98 27.73
N PHE A 650 30.18 -13.33 26.96
CA PHE A 650 31.17 -12.37 27.44
C PHE A 650 32.20 -12.94 28.45
N LYS A 651 32.65 -14.19 28.25
CA LYS A 651 33.75 -14.74 29.05
C LYS A 651 35.08 -14.03 28.73
N GLU A 652 35.77 -13.61 29.77
CA GLU A 652 36.98 -12.77 29.70
C GLU A 652 38.05 -13.31 28.74
N ASP A 653 38.47 -14.58 28.90
CA ASP A 653 39.48 -15.22 28.05
C ASP A 653 39.10 -15.22 26.56
N ASN A 654 37.81 -15.41 26.28
CA ASN A 654 37.32 -15.42 24.91
C ASN A 654 37.21 -14.01 24.33
N ILE A 655 36.94 -12.99 25.15
CA ILE A 655 36.99 -11.57 24.73
C ILE A 655 38.41 -11.25 24.25
N VAL A 656 39.43 -11.61 25.02
CA VAL A 656 40.84 -11.41 24.63
C VAL A 656 41.15 -12.13 23.32
N LYS A 657 40.66 -13.37 23.15
CA LYS A 657 40.82 -14.12 21.90
C LYS A 657 40.11 -13.47 20.71
N PHE A 658 38.90 -12.94 20.92
CA PHE A 658 38.10 -12.27 19.89
C PHE A 658 38.83 -11.08 19.28
N PHE A 659 39.48 -10.26 20.13
CA PHE A 659 40.21 -9.06 19.74
C PHE A 659 41.71 -9.28 19.45
N SER A 660 42.20 -10.52 19.53
CA SER A 660 43.61 -10.84 19.30
C SER A 660 44.03 -10.63 17.84
N ASN A 661 45.33 -10.42 17.60
CA ASN A 661 45.93 -10.32 16.26
C ASN A 661 46.13 -11.69 15.57
N ASN A 662 45.52 -12.77 16.09
CA ASN A 662 45.57 -14.07 15.45
C ASN A 662 44.76 -14.02 14.15
N PRO A 663 45.27 -14.50 13.00
CA PRO A 663 44.53 -14.49 11.73
C PRO A 663 43.14 -15.15 11.79
N ASN A 664 42.93 -16.08 12.72
CA ASN A 664 41.64 -16.75 12.92
C ASN A 664 40.69 -16.03 13.88
N SER A 665 41.11 -14.93 14.53
CA SER A 665 40.24 -14.13 15.39
C SER A 665 39.15 -13.44 14.57
N VAL A 666 38.03 -13.11 15.22
CA VAL A 666 36.91 -12.43 14.54
C VAL A 666 37.34 -11.03 14.08
N LYS A 667 38.07 -10.28 14.93
CA LYS A 667 38.63 -8.97 14.56
C LYS A 667 39.52 -9.08 13.31
N SER A 668 40.46 -10.03 13.28
CA SER A 668 41.36 -10.17 12.13
C SER A 668 40.63 -10.55 10.84
N LYS A 669 39.59 -11.38 10.91
CA LYS A 669 38.73 -11.71 9.75
C LYS A 669 37.96 -10.48 9.23
N TRP A 670 37.41 -9.66 10.12
CA TRP A 670 36.76 -8.41 9.71
C TRP A 670 37.76 -7.43 9.09
N MET A 671 38.98 -7.33 9.64
CA MET A 671 40.05 -6.46 9.11
C MET A 671 40.64 -6.95 7.77
N ALA A 672 40.42 -8.20 7.37
CA ALA A 672 40.93 -8.76 6.12
C ALA A 672 40.07 -8.44 4.89
N HIS A 673 38.88 -7.86 5.10
CA HIS A 673 37.84 -7.65 4.07
C HIS A 673 37.33 -6.20 4.07
N LYS A 674 38.19 -5.23 4.42
CA LYS A 674 37.84 -3.81 4.60
C LYS A 674 37.45 -3.10 3.32
N GLU A 675 37.94 -3.60 2.20
CA GLU A 675 37.75 -3.06 0.86
C GLU A 675 36.31 -3.20 0.35
N HIS A 676 35.50 -4.05 0.98
CA HIS A 676 34.13 -4.30 0.57
C HIS A 676 33.15 -3.26 1.11
N ILE A 677 32.17 -2.87 0.30
CA ILE A 677 31.15 -1.87 0.67
C ILE A 677 30.34 -2.27 1.92
N ASN A 678 30.19 -3.57 2.17
CA ASN A 678 29.51 -4.15 3.33
C ASN A 678 30.46 -4.69 4.41
N ALA A 679 31.73 -4.28 4.40
CA ALA A 679 32.68 -4.64 5.44
C ALA A 679 32.19 -4.21 6.83
N ILE A 680 32.34 -5.07 7.84
CA ILE A 680 31.95 -4.77 9.23
C ILE A 680 32.83 -3.66 9.82
N ILE A 681 34.12 -3.65 9.45
CA ILE A 681 35.09 -2.61 9.76
C ILE A 681 35.57 -2.04 8.42
N GLN A 682 35.42 -0.74 8.20
CA GLN A 682 35.90 -0.07 7.00
C GLN A 682 37.23 0.67 7.25
N ASP A 683 37.80 1.24 6.20
CA ASP A 683 38.95 2.14 6.34
C ASP A 683 38.58 3.36 7.20
N GLY A 684 39.43 3.68 8.19
CA GLY A 684 39.16 4.72 9.18
C GLY A 684 38.39 4.25 10.42
N ASP A 685 37.89 3.01 10.41
CA ASP A 685 37.30 2.37 11.59
C ASP A 685 38.33 1.56 12.37
N ASP A 686 38.14 1.46 13.69
CA ASP A 686 38.89 0.57 14.58
C ASP A 686 38.00 0.06 15.71
N ILE A 687 38.36 -1.09 16.29
CA ILE A 687 37.66 -1.67 17.43
C ILE A 687 38.68 -2.09 18.48
N ASN A 688 38.59 -1.48 19.66
CA ASN A 688 39.44 -1.78 20.79
C ASN A 688 38.61 -2.15 22.02
N PHE A 689 39.26 -2.71 23.04
CA PHE A 689 38.58 -3.09 24.28
C PHE A 689 39.45 -2.78 25.50
N ILE A 690 38.80 -2.48 26.62
CA ILE A 690 39.40 -2.20 27.91
C ILE A 690 38.60 -2.98 28.96
N ILE A 691 39.24 -3.97 29.57
CA ILE A 691 38.67 -4.72 30.69
C ILE A 691 38.88 -3.91 31.98
N ASN A 692 37.79 -3.67 32.71
CA ASN A 692 37.82 -3.06 34.02
C ASN A 692 37.61 -4.12 35.10
N ASP A 693 38.71 -4.67 35.60
CA ASP A 693 38.70 -5.76 36.58
C ASP A 693 37.98 -5.44 37.89
N LYS A 694 37.91 -4.14 38.25
CA LYS A 694 37.29 -3.67 39.49
C LYS A 694 35.77 -3.70 39.44
N ASN A 695 35.21 -3.41 38.26
CA ASN A 695 33.77 -3.34 38.05
C ASN A 695 33.20 -4.62 37.40
N GLY A 696 34.06 -5.50 36.90
CA GLY A 696 33.64 -6.70 36.19
C GLY A 696 33.02 -6.39 34.82
N THR A 697 33.39 -5.26 34.21
CA THR A 697 32.88 -4.82 32.92
C THR A 697 33.99 -4.73 31.87
N CYS A 698 33.63 -4.93 30.61
CA CYS A 698 34.49 -4.71 29.46
C CYS A 698 33.91 -3.57 28.63
N ASN A 699 34.69 -2.52 28.43
CA ASN A 699 34.37 -1.43 27.53
C ASN A 699 34.95 -1.72 26.15
N ILE A 700 34.12 -1.62 25.12
CA ILE A 700 34.50 -1.82 23.73
C ILE A 700 34.40 -0.45 23.05
N ASP A 701 35.54 0.04 22.58
CA ASP A 701 35.67 1.32 21.91
C ASP A 701 35.56 1.08 20.40
N LEU A 702 34.42 1.48 19.83
CA LEU A 702 34.15 1.42 18.40
C LEU A 702 34.45 2.77 17.78
N VAL A 703 35.51 2.85 16.99
CA VAL A 703 35.90 4.08 16.28
C VAL A 703 35.30 4.03 14.89
N PHE A 704 34.49 5.03 14.54
CA PHE A 704 33.91 5.22 13.21
C PHE A 704 34.39 6.53 12.61
N ASN A 705 35.37 6.48 11.70
CA ASN A 705 35.97 7.66 11.09
C ASN A 705 36.36 8.74 12.12
N GLY A 706 37.01 8.33 13.20
CA GLY A 706 37.46 9.20 14.30
C GLY A 706 36.41 9.52 15.38
N ASN A 707 35.14 9.14 15.20
CA ASN A 707 34.13 9.23 16.27
C ASN A 707 34.14 7.95 17.11
N VAL A 708 34.41 8.07 18.41
CA VAL A 708 34.41 6.93 19.33
C VAL A 708 33.01 6.71 19.91
N LYS A 709 32.50 5.48 19.80
CA LYS A 709 31.28 5.01 20.43
C LYS A 709 31.63 3.88 21.39
N ASN A 710 31.25 4.04 22.66
CA ASN A 710 31.56 3.07 23.70
C ASN A 710 30.40 2.11 23.87
N LEU A 711 30.71 0.82 23.95
CA LEU A 711 29.79 -0.25 24.29
C LEU A 711 30.31 -0.94 25.57
N GLU A 712 29.56 -0.85 26.65
CA GLU A 712 29.89 -1.55 27.91
C GLU A 712 29.15 -2.89 27.97
N VAL A 713 29.87 -3.96 28.31
CA VAL A 713 29.30 -5.29 28.56
C VAL A 713 29.78 -5.84 29.90
N GLU A 714 28.91 -6.58 30.60
CA GLU A 714 29.26 -7.28 31.84
C GLU A 714 30.04 -8.57 31.53
N ILE A 715 31.12 -8.82 32.26
CA ILE A 715 32.00 -9.98 32.05
C ILE A 715 31.51 -11.16 32.89
N THR A 716 31.37 -12.32 32.26
CA THR A 716 31.11 -13.58 32.97
C THR A 716 32.43 -14.22 33.39
N ARG A 717 32.75 -14.19 34.69
CA ARG A 717 33.90 -14.90 35.24
C ARG A 717 33.54 -16.34 35.59
N SER A 718 34.37 -17.28 35.18
CA SER A 718 34.28 -18.67 35.64
C SER A 718 34.67 -18.68 37.11
N ASP A 719 33.79 -19.08 38.03
CA ASP A 719 34.22 -19.44 39.38
C ASP A 719 35.19 -20.63 39.23
N ALA A 720 36.47 -20.37 39.48
CA ALA A 720 37.46 -21.43 39.60
C ALA A 720 37.08 -22.29 40.82
N SER A 721 36.55 -23.48 40.55
CA SER A 721 36.37 -24.52 41.56
C SER A 721 37.72 -25.14 41.93
#